data_AF-A0A508TGG3-F1
#
_entry.id   AF-A0A508TGG3-F1
#
_cell.length_a   1.000
_cell.length_b   1.000
_cell.length_c   1.000
_cell.angle_alpha   90.00
_cell.angle_beta   90.00
_cell.angle_gamma   90.00
#
_symmetry.space_group_name_H-M   'P 1'
#
loop_
_entity.id
_entity.type
_entity.pdbx_description
1 polymer ?
#
loop_
_entity_poly.entity_id
_entity_poly.type
_entity_poly.pdbx_seq_one_letter_code
_entity_poly.pdbx_strand_id
1 'polypeptide(L)'
;MSDWRSWQLPEWNERLVVHFFGRRPGEDAPVVALLTTPEELALVTGDATADPSDVRDSFIARLREAIGPNRSLFDDAANYQHWPKPPPPERVPRFVSHLIFSCIAASESSEELASEGSYLLRLRELAGGTLPDYTLQWLPTLWGNLAAWLAANARHFRALRLPHPGGYTRIGHSVKLAFPDRRDQRVLSEILDRAGLQGHEPPVGKVIALVAASRGRFRQAFQQAFDDFRSGFANGARHARETLEHRFWSAVRDAALRGRGSAVVEEGKDAALLQLLCEEQDDKLHLFLVTDEAMSEGRFRTAELPVTFDRWRYAVIENKEVADAPEAAYATARDVLTGRIAIPRLSSLVAQGLVTLVEGVHGCLELGGPEHLEQSRTVLAREERAKALITLFGKGRVRSNPSVYRGWVELRDLELRRLSAETLEETALVGCWQLYDSIVRPFARLQGGVRADDGWLGLREILPRITAPGASAVVMTGVDGRHEALGKDEEGAWQLPSRDLEGEFQFEIGLEEGGTVGLSARFNRVVAGQDVRLPDELNAWILEGLGGTTTLAGTAPLRENPSAESAPAADLTFHLGPVVGQFLDGPEEAAWSVTRFAGKAMGARCRPDLAETSGIARVSDISARRRWRQLLFNCRPDPSDEGFNPARSRIRQSVISTELPTAEGIVSSAQAAAPRDLTVAAEVERLLAIAAARAGGRTGIPFREWSGHVERVMGLSRERMRALTRSWAEAGILDIAFYARWRHCSVFARAPTLVGFRTERGFGATILGLLLPTTRRSVRLAAEQAGVAIEERAHVTAQAPAIVTMRCSRQEQLEAISTRAGVPLRWLEFEFARYAEQSRHDGFGPAPQNYDERTPWTRWSLGAGLDTSEISFTHYVRAGCPDYWHLEAGDRSVWSFDLNTARLWGLAMLGQKPFAEADGAKLIAEQAYLPLPMARCLVIVNGTAPGVAEDGRYSYPCASTALSRNILSVLERIFDPQRLHRHAQVMMG
;
A
#
# COMPACT_ATOMS: atom_id res chain seq x y z
N MET A 1 -16.18 -16.94 24.54
CA MET A 1 -17.41 -17.66 24.16
C MET A 1 -18.54 -17.18 25.05
N SER A 2 -19.67 -16.78 24.46
CA SER A 2 -20.90 -16.57 25.20
C SER A 2 -21.59 -17.93 25.33
N ASP A 3 -21.93 -18.37 26.54
CA ASP A 3 -22.63 -19.65 26.73
C ASP A 3 -24.09 -19.51 26.31
N TRP A 4 -24.39 -19.83 25.05
CA TRP A 4 -25.73 -19.70 24.46
C TRP A 4 -26.81 -20.51 25.20
N ARG A 5 -26.41 -21.49 26.03
CA ARG A 5 -27.34 -22.26 26.89
C ARG A 5 -27.97 -21.40 27.99
N SER A 6 -27.32 -20.29 28.34
CA SER A 6 -27.78 -19.34 29.36
C SER A 6 -28.66 -18.21 28.81
N TRP A 7 -28.74 -18.07 27.48
CA TRP A 7 -29.47 -16.98 26.82
C TRP A 7 -30.95 -16.98 27.15
N GLN A 8 -31.45 -15.80 27.51
CA GLN A 8 -32.87 -15.54 27.70
C GLN A 8 -33.54 -15.17 26.37
N LEU A 9 -34.86 -15.24 26.29
CA LEU A 9 -35.59 -14.97 25.04
C LEU A 9 -35.29 -13.60 24.40
N PRO A 10 -35.09 -12.49 25.15
CA PRO A 10 -34.71 -11.21 24.56
C PRO A 10 -33.34 -11.24 23.87
N GLU A 11 -32.37 -11.94 24.45
CA GLU A 11 -31.03 -12.09 23.86
C GLU A 11 -31.08 -12.94 22.59
N TRP A 12 -31.84 -14.05 22.63
CA TRP A 12 -32.17 -14.83 21.42
C TRP A 12 -32.78 -13.95 20.34
N ASN A 13 -33.73 -13.10 20.69
CA ASN A 13 -34.41 -12.23 19.74
C ASN A 13 -33.43 -11.22 19.07
N GLU A 14 -32.57 -10.56 19.85
CA GLU A 14 -31.57 -9.63 19.30
C GLU A 14 -30.59 -10.34 18.34
N ARG A 15 -30.10 -11.52 18.74
CA ARG A 15 -29.20 -12.33 17.92
C ARG A 15 -29.86 -12.79 16.62
N LEU A 16 -31.13 -13.21 16.68
CA LEU A 16 -31.90 -13.61 15.50
C LEU A 16 -32.15 -12.44 14.55
N VAL A 17 -32.43 -11.23 15.07
CA VAL A 17 -32.61 -10.03 14.24
C VAL A 17 -31.33 -9.71 13.47
N VAL A 18 -30.18 -9.70 14.16
CA VAL A 18 -28.88 -9.44 13.53
C VAL A 18 -28.52 -10.53 12.54
N HIS A 19 -28.75 -11.79 12.88
CA HIS A 19 -28.41 -12.93 12.02
C HIS A 19 -29.22 -12.95 10.72
N PHE A 20 -30.55 -12.84 10.80
CA PHE A 20 -31.43 -12.98 9.64
C PHE A 20 -31.58 -11.69 8.82
N PHE A 21 -31.40 -10.52 9.43
CA PHE A 21 -31.68 -9.24 8.78
C PHE A 21 -30.52 -8.24 8.82
N GLY A 22 -29.41 -8.52 9.50
CA GLY A 22 -28.23 -7.65 9.50
C GLY A 22 -27.63 -7.51 8.11
N ARG A 23 -27.07 -6.34 7.79
CA ARG A 23 -26.28 -6.15 6.57
C ARG A 23 -24.89 -6.77 6.74
N ARG A 24 -24.47 -7.56 5.75
CA ARG A 24 -23.11 -8.10 5.60
C ARG A 24 -22.48 -7.58 4.29
N PRO A 25 -21.16 -7.41 4.20
CA PRO A 25 -20.50 -7.03 2.95
C PRO A 25 -20.88 -7.99 1.82
N GLY A 26 -21.51 -7.47 0.75
CA GLY A 26 -22.00 -8.27 -0.38
C GLY A 26 -23.47 -8.75 -0.29
N GLU A 27 -24.21 -8.42 0.78
CA GLU A 27 -25.59 -8.87 1.01
C GLU A 27 -26.61 -7.71 1.15
N ASP A 28 -26.84 -6.94 0.09
CA ASP A 28 -27.80 -5.81 0.12
C ASP A 28 -29.22 -6.15 -0.38
N ALA A 29 -29.52 -7.42 -0.70
CA ALA A 29 -30.86 -7.76 -1.23
C ALA A 29 -31.89 -7.84 -0.11
N PRO A 30 -33.16 -7.58 -0.43
CA PRO A 30 -34.22 -7.89 0.52
C PRO A 30 -34.21 -9.37 0.89
N VAL A 31 -34.58 -9.66 2.13
CA VAL A 31 -34.86 -11.02 2.61
C VAL A 31 -36.19 -11.46 2.01
N VAL A 32 -36.19 -12.63 1.37
CA VAL A 32 -37.33 -13.18 0.60
C VAL A 32 -37.70 -14.60 1.01
N ALA A 33 -36.78 -15.25 1.72
CA ALA A 33 -36.90 -16.55 2.33
C ALA A 33 -36.04 -16.56 3.61
N LEU A 34 -36.42 -17.38 4.57
CA LEU A 34 -35.77 -17.57 5.85
C LEU A 34 -35.50 -19.05 6.02
N LEU A 35 -34.23 -19.41 6.13
CA LEU A 35 -33.86 -20.75 6.49
C LEU A 35 -33.91 -20.90 8.01
N THR A 36 -34.87 -21.67 8.53
CA THR A 36 -35.03 -21.83 9.99
C THR A 36 -34.75 -23.27 10.43
N THR A 37 -33.70 -23.87 9.86
CA THR A 37 -33.27 -25.23 10.23
C THR A 37 -32.44 -25.22 11.50
N PRO A 38 -32.31 -26.37 12.19
CA PRO A 38 -31.43 -26.49 13.36
C PRO A 38 -29.99 -26.08 13.04
N GLU A 39 -29.50 -26.45 11.85
CA GLU A 39 -28.17 -26.09 11.38
C GLU A 39 -27.98 -24.56 11.25
N GLU A 40 -29.02 -23.83 10.83
CA GLU A 40 -28.95 -22.37 10.74
C GLU A 40 -29.05 -21.70 12.12
N LEU A 41 -29.87 -22.24 13.03
CA LEU A 41 -29.96 -21.74 14.40
C LEU A 41 -28.65 -21.89 15.17
N ALA A 42 -27.88 -22.96 14.91
CA ALA A 42 -26.55 -23.14 15.48
C ALA A 42 -25.63 -21.95 15.14
N LEU A 43 -25.70 -21.44 13.91
CA LEU A 43 -24.88 -20.30 13.47
C LEU A 43 -25.19 -19.00 14.23
N VAL A 44 -26.42 -18.83 14.72
CA VAL A 44 -26.82 -17.67 15.53
C VAL A 44 -25.99 -17.57 16.82
N THR A 45 -25.52 -18.73 17.33
CA THR A 45 -24.75 -18.81 18.57
C THR A 45 -23.29 -18.37 18.41
N GLY A 46 -22.73 -18.51 17.19
CA GLY A 46 -21.30 -18.36 16.94
C GLY A 46 -20.42 -19.47 17.57
N ASP A 47 -21.00 -20.55 18.08
CA ASP A 47 -20.30 -21.71 18.64
C ASP A 47 -20.23 -22.84 17.60
N ALA A 48 -19.06 -23.04 17.00
CA ALA A 48 -18.83 -24.06 15.97
C ALA A 48 -18.94 -25.50 16.48
N THR A 49 -18.89 -25.70 17.80
CA THR A 49 -19.00 -27.03 18.43
C THR A 49 -20.42 -27.36 18.87
N ALA A 50 -21.35 -26.41 18.75
CA ALA A 50 -22.72 -26.59 19.19
C ALA A 50 -23.43 -27.62 18.31
N ASP A 51 -24.01 -28.65 18.94
CA ASP A 51 -24.89 -29.56 18.23
C ASP A 51 -26.14 -28.79 17.75
N PRO A 52 -26.46 -28.83 16.44
CA PRO A 52 -27.60 -28.09 15.91
C PRO A 52 -28.94 -28.41 16.57
N SER A 53 -29.13 -29.66 17.00
CA SER A 53 -30.37 -30.10 17.65
C SER A 53 -30.46 -29.50 19.06
N ASP A 54 -29.36 -29.51 19.81
CA ASP A 54 -29.29 -28.91 21.16
C ASP A 54 -29.59 -27.41 21.13
N VAL A 55 -29.06 -26.69 20.13
CA VAL A 55 -29.32 -25.24 19.98
C VAL A 55 -30.79 -24.97 19.71
N ARG A 56 -31.37 -25.70 18.76
CA ARG A 56 -32.78 -25.60 18.41
C ARG A 56 -33.66 -25.90 19.62
N ASP A 57 -33.37 -26.98 20.36
CA ASP A 57 -34.16 -27.40 21.51
C ASP A 57 -34.04 -26.40 22.67
N SER A 58 -32.87 -25.79 22.89
CA SER A 58 -32.68 -24.70 23.85
C SER A 58 -33.49 -23.45 23.47
N PHE A 59 -33.44 -23.02 22.21
CA PHE A 59 -34.24 -21.90 21.74
C PHE A 59 -35.75 -22.15 21.92
N ILE A 60 -36.22 -23.35 21.55
CA ILE A 60 -37.62 -23.75 21.73
C ILE A 60 -37.99 -23.79 23.22
N ALA A 61 -37.11 -24.29 24.08
CA ALA A 61 -37.34 -24.33 25.53
C ALA A 61 -37.52 -22.92 26.12
N ARG A 62 -36.66 -21.95 25.75
CA ARG A 62 -36.78 -20.55 26.21
C ARG A 62 -38.05 -19.88 25.72
N LEU A 63 -38.48 -20.19 24.50
CA LEU A 63 -39.73 -19.69 23.96
C LEU A 63 -40.95 -20.33 24.64
N ARG A 64 -40.90 -21.62 24.97
CA ARG A 64 -41.93 -22.31 25.78
C ARG A 64 -42.07 -21.71 27.17
N GLU A 65 -40.94 -21.43 27.84
CA GLU A 65 -40.91 -20.76 29.14
C GLU A 65 -41.59 -19.38 29.09
N ALA A 66 -41.34 -18.60 28.03
CA ALA A 66 -41.91 -17.27 27.86
C ALA A 66 -43.42 -17.28 27.56
N ILE A 67 -43.90 -18.25 26.77
CA ILE A 67 -45.34 -18.40 26.48
C ILE A 67 -46.06 -18.89 27.75
N GLY A 68 -45.57 -19.94 28.41
CA GLY A 68 -46.23 -20.55 29.57
C GLY A 68 -47.58 -21.23 29.23
N PRO A 69 -48.18 -21.98 30.18
CA PRO A 69 -49.43 -22.69 29.95
C PRO A 69 -50.61 -21.70 29.85
N ASN A 70 -51.41 -21.80 28.78
CA ASN A 70 -52.63 -21.01 28.49
C ASN A 70 -52.46 -19.54 28.04
N ARG A 71 -51.28 -19.09 27.61
CA ARG A 71 -51.10 -17.79 26.94
C ARG A 71 -51.11 -17.93 25.42
N SER A 72 -51.44 -16.86 24.70
CA SER A 72 -51.23 -16.82 23.25
C SER A 72 -49.73 -16.69 22.92
N LEU A 73 -49.33 -17.16 21.75
CA LEU A 73 -47.93 -17.14 21.25
C LEU A 73 -47.29 -15.75 21.32
N PHE A 74 -48.08 -14.68 21.29
CA PHE A 74 -47.61 -13.30 21.21
C PHE A 74 -47.89 -12.47 22.47
N ASP A 75 -48.31 -13.08 23.57
CA ASP A 75 -48.66 -12.35 24.80
C ASP A 75 -47.42 -11.68 25.44
N ASP A 76 -46.24 -12.29 25.35
CA ASP A 76 -44.98 -11.65 25.79
C ASP A 76 -44.64 -10.43 24.92
N ALA A 77 -44.88 -10.54 23.60
CA ALA A 77 -44.72 -9.45 22.65
C ALA A 77 -45.77 -8.33 22.82
N ALA A 78 -46.92 -8.60 23.44
CA ALA A 78 -47.97 -7.60 23.65
C ALA A 78 -47.59 -6.52 24.69
N ASN A 79 -46.50 -6.71 25.44
CA ASN A 79 -45.99 -5.76 26.44
C ASN A 79 -45.37 -4.46 25.84
N TYR A 80 -45.45 -4.27 24.53
CA TYR A 80 -45.00 -3.05 23.86
C TYR A 80 -46.00 -1.90 23.94
N GLN A 81 -45.50 -0.69 24.24
CA GLN A 81 -46.26 0.54 24.00
C GLN A 81 -46.60 0.64 22.50
N HIS A 82 -47.88 0.81 22.20
CA HIS A 82 -48.47 0.90 20.86
C HIS A 82 -48.68 -0.41 20.09
N TRP A 83 -48.63 -1.58 20.75
CA TRP A 83 -49.06 -2.85 20.15
C TRP A 83 -50.49 -2.75 19.56
N PRO A 84 -50.78 -3.28 18.35
CA PRO A 84 -49.92 -4.06 17.45
C PRO A 84 -49.32 -3.22 16.30
N LYS A 85 -48.95 -1.95 16.50
CA LYS A 85 -48.27 -1.13 15.48
C LYS A 85 -46.76 -1.41 15.43
N PRO A 86 -46.03 -1.01 14.36
CA PRO A 86 -44.58 -1.14 14.30
C PRO A 86 -43.89 -0.44 15.48
N PRO A 87 -42.84 -1.02 16.07
CA PRO A 87 -42.06 -0.34 17.11
C PRO A 87 -41.31 0.87 16.53
N PRO A 88 -40.90 1.84 17.38
CA PRO A 88 -40.08 2.96 16.94
C PRO A 88 -38.69 2.48 16.44
N PRO A 89 -38.02 3.23 15.54
CA PRO A 89 -36.77 2.80 14.91
C PRO A 89 -35.66 2.44 15.90
N GLU A 90 -35.61 3.10 17.06
CA GLU A 90 -34.56 2.95 18.07
C GLU A 90 -34.70 1.69 18.94
N ARG A 91 -35.79 0.93 18.81
CA ARG A 91 -36.05 -0.29 19.62
C ARG A 91 -36.21 -1.52 18.75
N VAL A 92 -35.43 -2.56 19.05
CA VAL A 92 -35.53 -3.87 18.39
C VAL A 92 -36.90 -4.52 18.68
N PRO A 93 -37.61 -5.09 17.68
CA PRO A 93 -38.87 -5.81 17.89
C PRO A 93 -38.65 -7.13 18.64
N ARG A 94 -39.34 -7.38 19.78
CA ARG A 94 -39.23 -8.60 20.63
C ARG A 94 -40.00 -9.78 20.07
N PHE A 95 -40.79 -9.56 19.02
CA PHE A 95 -41.60 -10.61 18.42
C PHE A 95 -40.90 -11.38 17.30
N VAL A 96 -39.64 -11.07 16.98
CA VAL A 96 -38.90 -11.77 15.93
C VAL A 96 -38.65 -13.22 16.31
N SER A 97 -38.32 -13.51 17.57
CA SER A 97 -38.21 -14.89 18.08
C SER A 97 -39.49 -15.71 17.83
N HIS A 98 -40.68 -15.14 18.07
CA HIS A 98 -41.96 -15.79 17.81
C HIS A 98 -42.24 -15.98 16.30
N LEU A 99 -41.84 -15.02 15.46
CA LEU A 99 -41.95 -15.14 14.00
C LEU A 99 -41.04 -16.25 13.47
N ILE A 100 -39.79 -16.32 13.93
CA ILE A 100 -38.85 -17.40 13.57
C ILE A 100 -39.38 -18.75 14.03
N PHE A 101 -39.94 -18.85 15.24
CA PHE A 101 -40.58 -20.06 15.74
C PHE A 101 -41.74 -20.53 14.83
N SER A 102 -42.54 -19.59 14.31
CA SER A 102 -43.59 -19.90 13.33
C SER A 102 -43.03 -20.45 12.01
N CYS A 103 -41.85 -19.99 11.58
CA CYS A 103 -41.14 -20.52 10.41
C CYS A 103 -40.53 -21.91 10.68
N ILE A 104 -40.03 -22.18 11.89
CA ILE A 104 -39.58 -23.53 12.29
C ILE A 104 -40.73 -24.53 12.12
N ALA A 105 -41.90 -24.21 12.67
CA ALA A 105 -43.11 -25.04 12.57
C ALA A 105 -43.57 -25.27 11.11
N ALA A 106 -43.32 -24.30 10.23
CA ALA A 106 -43.56 -24.44 8.79
C ALA A 106 -42.53 -25.36 8.12
N SER A 107 -41.24 -25.22 8.47
CA SER A 107 -40.13 -25.95 7.84
C SER A 107 -40.04 -27.44 8.22
N GLU A 108 -40.61 -27.85 9.35
CA GLU A 108 -40.56 -29.23 9.86
C GLU A 108 -41.67 -30.14 9.29
N SER A 109 -42.43 -29.68 8.29
CA SER A 109 -43.51 -30.49 7.70
C SER A 109 -42.95 -31.70 6.92
N SER A 110 -43.47 -32.89 7.20
CA SER A 110 -43.18 -34.12 6.44
C SER A 110 -44.12 -34.31 5.22
N GLU A 111 -45.28 -33.65 5.20
CA GLU A 111 -46.38 -33.90 4.27
C GLU A 111 -46.59 -32.78 3.24
N GLU A 112 -46.92 -33.18 2.01
CA GLU A 112 -46.84 -32.37 0.78
C GLU A 112 -47.86 -31.22 0.68
N LEU A 113 -48.97 -31.26 1.43
CA LEU A 113 -50.00 -30.22 1.44
C LEU A 113 -50.62 -30.08 2.85
N ALA A 114 -49.82 -29.52 3.76
CA ALA A 114 -50.29 -29.20 5.11
C ALA A 114 -51.47 -28.19 5.05
N SER A 115 -52.66 -28.63 5.46
CA SER A 115 -53.78 -27.73 5.77
C SER A 115 -53.41 -26.83 6.96
N GLU A 116 -54.07 -25.68 7.11
CA GLU A 116 -53.87 -24.79 8.27
C GLU A 116 -54.05 -25.53 9.61
N GLY A 117 -54.93 -26.54 9.65
CA GLY A 117 -55.11 -27.43 10.80
C GLY A 117 -53.87 -28.27 11.14
N SER A 118 -53.18 -28.83 10.15
CA SER A 118 -51.94 -29.59 10.37
C SER A 118 -50.76 -28.71 10.82
N TYR A 119 -50.72 -27.46 10.35
CA TYR A 119 -49.74 -26.47 10.83
C TYR A 119 -50.01 -26.10 12.29
N LEU A 120 -51.28 -25.88 12.65
CA LEU A 120 -51.69 -25.61 14.03
C LEU A 120 -51.33 -26.75 14.98
N LEU A 121 -51.51 -28.00 14.57
CA LEU A 121 -51.12 -29.17 15.36
C LEU A 121 -49.61 -29.17 15.65
N ARG A 122 -48.76 -28.96 14.63
CA ARG A 122 -47.30 -28.89 14.81
C ARG A 122 -46.87 -27.73 15.68
N LEU A 123 -47.46 -26.55 15.48
CA LEU A 123 -47.15 -25.39 16.31
C LEU A 123 -47.52 -25.63 17.79
N ARG A 124 -48.63 -26.33 18.06
CA ARG A 124 -49.04 -26.76 19.41
C ARG A 124 -48.07 -27.77 20.02
N GLU A 125 -47.64 -28.76 19.24
CA GLU A 125 -46.64 -29.74 19.66
C GLU A 125 -45.30 -29.05 20.00
N LEU A 126 -44.84 -28.14 19.14
CA LEU A 126 -43.63 -27.36 19.38
C LEU A 126 -43.79 -26.42 20.58
N ALA A 127 -44.97 -25.89 20.86
CA ALA A 127 -45.22 -25.04 22.03
C ALA A 127 -45.47 -25.84 23.33
N GLY A 128 -45.54 -27.17 23.27
CA GLY A 128 -45.72 -28.04 24.45
C GLY A 128 -47.17 -28.16 24.95
N GLY A 129 -48.19 -27.85 24.14
CA GLY A 129 -49.61 -27.95 24.53
C GLY A 129 -50.56 -26.94 23.87
N THR A 130 -51.78 -26.82 24.40
CA THR A 130 -52.90 -26.05 23.80
C THR A 130 -52.60 -24.55 23.65
N LEU A 131 -52.28 -24.13 22.42
CA LEU A 131 -52.34 -22.73 21.97
C LEU A 131 -53.79 -22.35 21.61
N PRO A 132 -54.30 -21.17 22.03
CA PRO A 132 -55.62 -20.70 21.63
C PRO A 132 -55.76 -20.54 20.10
N ASP A 133 -56.92 -20.87 19.53
CA ASP A 133 -57.14 -20.81 18.06
C ASP A 133 -56.98 -19.40 17.47
N TYR A 134 -57.18 -18.35 18.27
CA TYR A 134 -57.02 -16.97 17.85
C TYR A 134 -55.56 -16.51 17.75
N THR A 135 -54.61 -17.29 18.26
CA THR A 135 -53.18 -16.94 18.32
C THR A 135 -52.59 -16.57 16.97
N LEU A 136 -53.02 -17.25 15.90
CA LEU A 136 -52.49 -17.03 14.55
C LEU A 136 -52.99 -15.75 13.87
N GLN A 137 -54.02 -15.08 14.40
CA GLN A 137 -54.64 -13.92 13.75
C GLN A 137 -53.67 -12.74 13.62
N TRP A 138 -52.67 -12.65 14.48
CA TRP A 138 -51.71 -11.55 14.51
C TRP A 138 -50.49 -11.73 13.60
N LEU A 139 -50.22 -12.97 13.13
CA LEU A 139 -49.04 -13.27 12.32
C LEU A 139 -48.88 -12.35 11.09
N PRO A 140 -49.93 -12.09 10.27
CA PRO A 140 -49.78 -11.21 9.12
C PRO A 140 -49.40 -9.78 9.50
N THR A 141 -50.02 -9.25 10.54
CA THR A 141 -49.74 -7.90 11.05
C THR A 141 -48.30 -7.79 11.56
N LEU A 142 -47.80 -8.80 12.28
CA LEU A 142 -46.44 -8.80 12.83
C LEU A 142 -45.37 -8.89 11.75
N TRP A 143 -45.59 -9.70 10.71
CA TRP A 143 -44.73 -9.71 9.53
C TRP A 143 -44.70 -8.34 8.84
N GLY A 144 -45.87 -7.70 8.68
CA GLY A 144 -45.97 -6.34 8.14
C GLY A 144 -45.22 -5.30 8.98
N ASN A 145 -45.32 -5.38 10.30
CA ASN A 145 -44.63 -4.48 11.22
C ASN A 145 -43.11 -4.65 11.17
N LEU A 146 -42.62 -5.90 11.11
CA LEU A 146 -41.19 -6.16 10.97
C LEU A 146 -40.66 -5.60 9.65
N ALA A 147 -41.39 -5.79 8.54
CA ALA A 147 -41.01 -5.23 7.25
C ALA A 147 -40.92 -3.70 7.26
N ALA A 148 -41.88 -3.03 7.89
CA ALA A 148 -41.86 -1.57 8.05
C ALA A 148 -40.69 -1.08 8.94
N TRP A 149 -40.43 -1.77 10.05
CA TRP A 149 -39.32 -1.43 10.96
C TRP A 149 -37.95 -1.60 10.30
N LEU A 150 -37.76 -2.67 9.52
CA LEU A 150 -36.54 -2.91 8.75
C LEU A 150 -36.33 -1.82 7.67
N ALA A 151 -37.40 -1.37 7.02
CA ALA A 151 -37.33 -0.28 6.04
C ALA A 151 -36.92 1.06 6.68
N ALA A 152 -37.41 1.36 7.89
CA ALA A 152 -37.00 2.57 8.64
C ALA A 152 -35.53 2.52 9.10
N ASN A 153 -34.96 1.31 9.27
CA ASN A 153 -33.57 1.09 9.71
C ASN A 153 -32.66 0.58 8.58
N ALA A 154 -32.93 0.98 7.34
CA ALA A 154 -32.26 0.46 6.15
C ALA A 154 -30.73 0.64 6.12
N ARG A 155 -30.15 1.50 6.98
CA ARG A 155 -28.69 1.65 7.12
C ARG A 155 -28.01 0.44 7.77
N HIS A 156 -28.69 -0.24 8.69
CA HIS A 156 -28.12 -1.34 9.48
C HIS A 156 -28.71 -2.70 9.12
N PHE A 157 -29.94 -2.73 8.60
CA PHE A 157 -30.64 -3.96 8.28
C PHE A 157 -31.07 -4.03 6.81
N ARG A 158 -31.25 -5.25 6.34
CA ARG A 158 -31.80 -5.61 5.02
C ARG A 158 -33.34 -5.49 5.08
N ALA A 159 -33.94 -5.00 4.00
CA ALA A 159 -35.40 -4.96 3.89
C ALA A 159 -36.00 -6.37 3.86
N LEU A 160 -37.16 -6.59 4.47
CA LEU A 160 -37.92 -7.84 4.31
C LEU A 160 -39.02 -7.62 3.27
N ARG A 161 -39.09 -8.48 2.26
CA ARG A 161 -40.19 -8.47 1.29
C ARG A 161 -41.10 -9.66 1.50
N LEU A 162 -42.33 -9.36 1.89
CA LEU A 162 -43.31 -10.38 2.23
C LEU A 162 -43.84 -11.05 0.96
N PRO A 163 -43.85 -12.40 0.90
CA PRO A 163 -44.44 -13.13 -0.22
C PRO A 163 -45.96 -13.01 -0.20
N HIS A 164 -46.59 -13.09 -1.38
CA HIS A 164 -48.05 -13.15 -1.47
C HIS A 164 -48.56 -14.39 -0.72
N PRO A 165 -49.44 -14.23 0.28
CA PRO A 165 -49.83 -15.34 1.18
C PRO A 165 -50.71 -16.39 0.47
N GLY A 166 -51.32 -16.04 -0.67
CA GLY A 166 -52.15 -16.95 -1.46
C GLY A 166 -53.50 -17.19 -0.79
N GLY A 167 -53.99 -18.43 -0.83
CA GLY A 167 -55.24 -18.83 -0.15
C GLY A 167 -55.15 -18.93 1.37
N TYR A 168 -53.95 -18.77 1.96
CA TYR A 168 -53.75 -18.83 3.41
C TYR A 168 -53.96 -17.44 4.02
N THR A 169 -54.93 -17.29 4.92
CA THR A 169 -55.28 -15.99 5.51
C THR A 169 -54.46 -15.62 6.74
N ARG A 170 -54.00 -16.61 7.53
CA ARG A 170 -53.27 -16.37 8.80
C ARG A 170 -51.80 -16.75 8.76
N ILE A 171 -51.45 -17.86 8.09
CA ILE A 171 -50.10 -18.46 8.15
C ILE A 171 -49.27 -18.24 6.88
N GLY A 172 -49.85 -17.59 5.86
CA GLY A 172 -49.30 -17.54 4.52
C GLY A 172 -47.87 -16.99 4.46
N HIS A 173 -47.56 -15.91 5.19
CA HIS A 173 -46.19 -15.37 5.21
C HIS A 173 -45.19 -16.33 5.84
N SER A 174 -45.47 -16.91 7.02
CA SER A 174 -44.56 -17.84 7.70
C SER A 174 -44.26 -19.08 6.85
N VAL A 175 -45.29 -19.65 6.21
CA VAL A 175 -45.14 -20.83 5.34
C VAL A 175 -44.34 -20.51 4.08
N LYS A 176 -44.56 -19.34 3.46
CA LYS A 176 -43.88 -18.97 2.22
C LYS A 176 -42.46 -18.46 2.45
N LEU A 177 -42.18 -17.85 3.61
CA LEU A 177 -40.84 -17.44 4.01
C LEU A 177 -39.99 -18.64 4.43
N ALA A 178 -40.56 -19.66 5.08
CA ALA A 178 -39.85 -20.88 5.46
C ALA A 178 -39.56 -21.79 4.24
N PHE A 179 -38.58 -21.41 3.43
CA PHE A 179 -38.21 -22.09 2.19
C PHE A 179 -36.68 -22.08 2.00
N PRO A 180 -36.07 -23.15 1.48
CA PRO A 180 -36.65 -24.48 1.25
C PRO A 180 -36.81 -25.23 2.58
N ASP A 181 -37.54 -26.35 2.58
CA ASP A 181 -37.57 -27.21 3.78
C ASP A 181 -36.22 -27.90 4.02
N ARG A 182 -36.03 -28.47 5.22
CA ARG A 182 -34.73 -29.08 5.61
C ARG A 182 -34.31 -30.23 4.69
N ARG A 183 -35.25 -30.99 4.13
CA ARG A 183 -34.95 -32.12 3.24
C ARG A 183 -34.49 -31.60 1.88
N ASP A 184 -35.25 -30.70 1.27
CA ASP A 184 -34.93 -30.10 -0.02
C ASP A 184 -33.63 -29.29 0.07
N GLN A 185 -33.36 -28.63 1.19
CA GLN A 185 -32.08 -27.96 1.46
C GLN A 185 -30.91 -28.95 1.43
N ARG A 186 -31.01 -30.08 2.14
CA ARG A 186 -29.94 -31.10 2.16
C ARG A 186 -29.70 -31.67 0.76
N VAL A 187 -30.75 -31.99 0.04
CA VAL A 187 -30.65 -32.46 -1.36
C VAL A 187 -30.00 -31.40 -2.24
N LEU A 188 -30.37 -30.12 -2.10
CA LEU A 188 -29.79 -29.01 -2.85
C LEU A 188 -28.29 -28.84 -2.55
N SER A 189 -27.91 -28.80 -1.27
CA SER A 189 -26.51 -28.71 -0.85
C SER A 189 -25.68 -29.88 -1.38
N GLU A 190 -26.20 -31.11 -1.31
CA GLU A 190 -25.54 -32.30 -1.84
C GLU A 190 -25.29 -32.23 -3.35
N ILE A 191 -26.28 -31.80 -4.15
CA ILE A 191 -26.11 -31.75 -5.61
C ILE A 191 -25.16 -30.63 -6.03
N LEU A 192 -25.18 -29.48 -5.34
CA LEU A 192 -24.27 -28.37 -5.59
C LEU A 192 -22.83 -28.73 -5.20
N ASP A 193 -22.67 -29.43 -4.07
CA ASP A 193 -21.39 -29.94 -3.59
C ASP A 193 -20.76 -30.94 -4.56
N ARG A 194 -21.51 -31.97 -4.98
CA ARG A 194 -21.02 -32.95 -5.98
C ARG A 194 -20.66 -32.29 -7.32
N ALA A 195 -21.29 -31.17 -7.66
CA ALA A 195 -21.03 -30.44 -8.89
C ALA A 195 -19.90 -29.40 -8.78
N GLY A 196 -19.26 -29.27 -7.62
CA GLY A 196 -18.19 -28.30 -7.35
C GLY A 196 -18.66 -26.84 -7.32
N LEU A 197 -19.96 -26.60 -7.12
CA LEU A 197 -20.57 -25.27 -7.17
C LEU A 197 -20.59 -24.54 -5.81
N GLN A 198 -19.78 -25.02 -4.86
CA GLN A 198 -19.72 -24.48 -3.52
C GLN A 198 -18.63 -23.39 -3.41
N GLY A 199 -18.88 -22.37 -2.59
CA GLY A 199 -17.97 -21.25 -2.31
C GLY A 199 -18.16 -19.98 -3.16
N HIS A 200 -19.00 -20.03 -4.20
CA HIS A 200 -19.22 -18.91 -5.14
C HIS A 200 -20.70 -18.78 -5.54
N GLU A 201 -21.06 -17.64 -6.15
CA GLU A 201 -22.33 -17.51 -6.86
C GLU A 201 -22.36 -18.52 -8.04
N PRO A 202 -23.27 -19.51 -8.04
CA PRO A 202 -23.25 -20.57 -9.04
C PRO A 202 -23.85 -20.09 -10.37
N PRO A 203 -23.43 -20.65 -11.52
CA PRO A 203 -23.99 -20.29 -12.82
C PRO A 203 -25.42 -20.84 -12.99
N VAL A 204 -26.32 -19.97 -13.42
CA VAL A 204 -27.77 -20.25 -13.39
C VAL A 204 -28.16 -21.42 -14.29
N GLY A 205 -27.62 -21.45 -15.52
CA GLY A 205 -27.92 -22.53 -16.47
C GLY A 205 -27.54 -23.91 -15.93
N LYS A 206 -26.40 -24.02 -15.26
CA LYS A 206 -25.94 -25.29 -14.68
C LYS A 206 -26.78 -25.70 -13.47
N VAL A 207 -27.14 -24.76 -12.60
CA VAL A 207 -28.08 -25.03 -11.51
C VAL A 207 -29.41 -25.53 -12.06
N ILE A 208 -29.93 -24.88 -13.12
CA ILE A 208 -31.16 -25.31 -13.77
C ILE A 208 -31.03 -26.74 -14.30
N ALA A 209 -29.94 -27.07 -14.99
CA ALA A 209 -29.70 -28.42 -15.50
C ALA A 209 -29.58 -29.46 -14.37
N LEU A 210 -28.84 -29.16 -13.29
CA LEU A 210 -28.65 -30.07 -12.15
C LEU A 210 -29.96 -30.33 -11.39
N VAL A 211 -30.72 -29.27 -11.11
CA VAL A 211 -32.01 -29.37 -10.43
C VAL A 211 -33.04 -30.06 -11.31
N ALA A 212 -33.04 -29.81 -12.63
CA ALA A 212 -33.89 -30.54 -13.57
C ALA A 212 -33.56 -32.04 -13.60
N ALA A 213 -32.28 -32.41 -13.66
CA ALA A 213 -31.84 -33.80 -13.64
C ALA A 213 -32.18 -34.52 -12.31
N SER A 214 -32.19 -33.78 -11.20
CA SER A 214 -32.53 -34.29 -9.86
C SER A 214 -33.97 -33.99 -9.44
N ARG A 215 -34.84 -33.56 -10.35
CA ARG A 215 -36.15 -32.98 -10.03
C ARG A 215 -37.00 -33.86 -9.13
N GLY A 216 -37.03 -35.18 -9.39
CA GLY A 216 -37.81 -36.14 -8.60
C GLY A 216 -37.35 -36.33 -7.16
N ARG A 217 -36.19 -35.80 -6.77
CA ARG A 217 -35.69 -35.85 -5.37
C ARG A 217 -36.28 -34.74 -4.49
N PHE A 218 -36.79 -33.67 -5.10
CA PHE A 218 -37.34 -32.49 -4.43
C PHE A 218 -38.84 -32.59 -4.23
N ARG A 219 -39.39 -31.91 -3.22
CA ARG A 219 -40.84 -31.84 -3.01
C ARG A 219 -41.53 -30.89 -3.97
N GLN A 220 -42.85 -31.03 -4.11
CA GLN A 220 -43.68 -30.25 -5.04
C GLN A 220 -43.52 -28.73 -4.85
N ALA A 221 -43.43 -28.23 -3.62
CA ALA A 221 -43.26 -26.79 -3.36
C ALA A 221 -41.94 -26.23 -3.92
N PHE A 222 -40.85 -27.00 -3.82
CA PHE A 222 -39.56 -26.66 -4.40
C PHE A 222 -39.58 -26.80 -5.93
N GLN A 223 -40.17 -27.88 -6.44
CA GLN A 223 -40.37 -28.09 -7.88
C GLN A 223 -41.15 -26.94 -8.54
N GLN A 224 -42.22 -26.46 -7.90
CA GLN A 224 -43.00 -25.32 -8.36
C GLN A 224 -42.15 -24.05 -8.38
N ALA A 225 -41.42 -23.76 -7.28
CA ALA A 225 -40.53 -22.60 -7.24
C ALA A 225 -39.42 -22.68 -8.31
N PHE A 226 -38.92 -23.88 -8.60
CA PHE A 226 -37.96 -24.11 -9.67
C PHE A 226 -38.58 -23.88 -11.05
N ASP A 227 -39.80 -24.34 -11.32
CA ASP A 227 -40.48 -24.13 -12.60
C ASP A 227 -40.84 -22.67 -12.84
N ASP A 228 -41.34 -21.99 -11.81
CA ASP A 228 -41.64 -20.55 -11.83
C ASP A 228 -40.36 -19.77 -12.19
N PHE A 229 -39.25 -20.08 -11.51
CA PHE A 229 -37.94 -19.48 -11.77
C PHE A 229 -37.44 -19.77 -13.20
N ARG A 230 -37.46 -21.04 -13.62
CA ARG A 230 -36.99 -21.47 -14.93
C ARG A 230 -37.78 -20.81 -16.06
N SER A 231 -39.10 -20.71 -15.91
CA SER A 231 -39.98 -20.07 -16.89
C SER A 231 -39.74 -18.57 -16.96
N GLY A 232 -39.58 -17.90 -15.82
CA GLY A 232 -39.19 -16.48 -15.75
C GLY A 232 -37.85 -16.23 -16.44
N PHE A 233 -36.84 -17.07 -16.15
CA PHE A 233 -35.50 -16.96 -16.75
C PHE A 233 -35.51 -17.18 -18.28
N ALA A 234 -36.30 -18.14 -18.78
CA ALA A 234 -36.43 -18.43 -20.20
C ALA A 234 -37.10 -17.28 -20.99
N ASN A 235 -38.08 -16.59 -20.38
CA ASN A 235 -38.86 -15.52 -21.01
C ASN A 235 -38.15 -14.15 -21.05
N GLY A 236 -36.82 -14.10 -20.87
CA GLY A 236 -36.03 -12.88 -21.03
C GLY A 236 -35.77 -12.09 -19.74
N ALA A 237 -36.22 -12.56 -18.58
CA ALA A 237 -35.90 -11.97 -17.27
C ALA A 237 -34.47 -12.32 -16.80
N ARG A 238 -33.49 -12.38 -17.71
CA ARG A 238 -32.11 -12.81 -17.43
C ARG A 238 -31.34 -11.85 -16.51
N HIS A 239 -31.78 -10.60 -16.43
CA HIS A 239 -31.21 -9.57 -15.54
C HIS A 239 -32.27 -8.88 -14.66
N ALA A 240 -33.53 -9.32 -14.72
CA ALA A 240 -34.59 -8.71 -13.95
C ALA A 240 -34.32 -8.87 -12.45
N ARG A 241 -34.46 -7.77 -11.72
CA ARG A 241 -34.41 -7.73 -10.25
C ARG A 241 -35.19 -8.90 -9.65
N GLU A 242 -36.37 -9.19 -10.19
CA GLU A 242 -37.27 -10.30 -9.79
C GLU A 242 -36.61 -11.68 -9.77
N THR A 243 -35.64 -11.95 -10.66
CA THR A 243 -34.95 -13.24 -10.77
C THR A 243 -33.88 -13.41 -9.67
N LEU A 244 -33.11 -12.34 -9.37
CA LEU A 244 -32.17 -12.29 -8.22
C LEU A 244 -32.87 -12.51 -6.88
N GLU A 245 -34.08 -12.00 -6.83
CA GLU A 245 -34.92 -11.85 -5.65
C GLU A 245 -35.94 -13.00 -5.53
N HIS A 246 -35.85 -14.02 -6.38
CA HIS A 246 -36.72 -15.18 -6.38
C HIS A 246 -36.33 -16.17 -5.29
N ARG A 247 -37.31 -16.72 -4.56
CA ARG A 247 -37.10 -17.65 -3.43
C ARG A 247 -36.25 -18.89 -3.78
N PHE A 248 -36.41 -19.45 -4.99
CA PHE A 248 -35.58 -20.55 -5.48
C PHE A 248 -34.11 -20.15 -5.61
N TRP A 249 -33.83 -18.98 -6.21
CA TRP A 249 -32.46 -18.53 -6.39
C TRP A 249 -31.81 -18.17 -5.06
N SER A 250 -32.54 -17.52 -4.14
CA SER A 250 -32.05 -17.29 -2.78
C SER A 250 -31.64 -18.60 -2.09
N ALA A 251 -32.45 -19.65 -2.21
CA ALA A 251 -32.14 -20.96 -1.65
C ALA A 251 -30.87 -21.59 -2.26
N VAL A 252 -30.71 -21.47 -3.58
CA VAL A 252 -29.51 -21.93 -4.30
C VAL A 252 -28.27 -21.18 -3.82
N ARG A 253 -28.33 -19.85 -3.74
CA ARG A 253 -27.23 -19.00 -3.29
C ARG A 253 -26.82 -19.35 -1.87
N ASP A 254 -27.78 -19.45 -0.97
CA ASP A 254 -27.52 -19.82 0.42
C ASP A 254 -26.94 -21.24 0.49
N ALA A 255 -27.36 -22.18 -0.36
CA ALA A 255 -26.80 -23.53 -0.39
C ALA A 255 -25.41 -23.61 -1.03
N ALA A 256 -25.12 -22.77 -2.05
CA ALA A 256 -23.86 -22.71 -2.80
C ALA A 256 -22.77 -21.91 -2.08
N LEU A 257 -23.13 -20.88 -1.33
CA LEU A 257 -22.16 -20.13 -0.54
C LEU A 257 -21.78 -20.86 0.77
N ARG A 258 -22.45 -21.98 1.08
CA ARG A 258 -22.26 -22.76 2.33
C ARG A 258 -21.24 -23.90 2.26
N GLY A 259 -20.96 -24.49 1.09
CA GLY A 259 -20.39 -25.85 1.03
C GLY A 259 -18.90 -25.97 1.32
N ARG A 260 -18.61 -27.00 2.13
CA ARG A 260 -17.31 -27.53 2.59
C ARG A 260 -16.30 -26.47 3.01
N GLY A 261 -16.31 -26.14 4.31
CA GLY A 261 -15.10 -25.65 4.97
C GLY A 261 -15.24 -24.76 6.20
N SER A 262 -16.23 -24.99 7.07
CA SER A 262 -15.99 -25.04 8.52
C SER A 262 -15.06 -26.23 8.87
N ALA A 263 -13.94 -26.34 8.14
CA ALA A 263 -12.88 -27.27 8.39
C ALA A 263 -11.56 -26.51 8.24
N VAL A 264 -11.24 -25.80 9.32
CA VAL A 264 -9.90 -25.64 9.88
C VAL A 264 -8.95 -24.71 9.11
N VAL A 265 -9.22 -23.41 9.21
CA VAL A 265 -8.38 -22.62 10.12
C VAL A 265 -9.16 -22.53 11.42
N GLU A 266 -8.58 -22.92 12.55
CA GLU A 266 -9.29 -23.07 13.82
C GLU A 266 -10.01 -21.77 14.21
N GLU A 267 -11.34 -21.75 14.07
CA GLU A 267 -12.19 -20.58 14.29
C GLU A 267 -12.39 -20.34 15.79
N GLY A 268 -11.48 -19.57 16.37
CA GLY A 268 -11.66 -18.86 17.64
C GLY A 268 -11.72 -17.36 17.40
N LYS A 269 -12.93 -16.79 17.48
CA LYS A 269 -13.30 -15.35 17.35
C LYS A 269 -12.89 -14.68 16.03
N ASP A 270 -13.88 -14.08 15.36
CA ASP A 270 -13.77 -13.32 14.10
C ASP A 270 -13.08 -14.12 12.98
N ALA A 271 -13.88 -14.73 12.09
CA ALA A 271 -13.37 -15.56 11.01
C ALA A 271 -12.37 -14.77 10.14
N ALA A 272 -11.07 -15.05 10.35
CA ALA A 272 -9.98 -14.37 9.67
C ALA A 272 -10.15 -14.46 8.14
N LEU A 273 -10.08 -13.32 7.47
CA LEU A 273 -10.34 -13.25 6.04
C LEU A 273 -9.12 -13.76 5.28
N LEU A 274 -9.28 -14.82 4.48
CA LEU A 274 -8.22 -15.35 3.63
C LEU A 274 -8.31 -14.77 2.21
N GLN A 275 -7.16 -14.34 1.67
CA GLN A 275 -7.06 -13.84 0.30
C GLN A 275 -5.73 -14.27 -0.35
N LEU A 276 -5.72 -14.48 -1.67
CA LEU A 276 -4.46 -14.60 -2.42
C LEU A 276 -4.06 -13.23 -2.95
N LEU A 277 -2.88 -12.78 -2.55
CA LEU A 277 -2.19 -11.67 -3.20
C LEU A 277 -1.15 -12.21 -4.16
N CYS A 278 -0.88 -11.42 -5.18
CA CYS A 278 0.11 -11.71 -6.18
C CYS A 278 1.04 -10.50 -6.34
N GLU A 279 2.33 -10.78 -6.25
CA GLU A 279 3.37 -9.86 -6.64
C GLU A 279 4.05 -10.35 -7.93
N GLU A 280 4.61 -9.41 -8.66
CA GLU A 280 5.35 -9.70 -9.87
C GLU A 280 6.84 -9.51 -9.61
N GLN A 281 7.61 -10.55 -9.87
CA GLN A 281 9.05 -10.59 -9.68
C GLN A 281 9.69 -11.22 -10.92
N ASP A 282 10.67 -10.53 -11.53
CA ASP A 282 11.35 -10.98 -12.76
C ASP A 282 10.38 -11.37 -13.89
N ASP A 283 9.35 -10.55 -14.09
CA ASP A 283 8.25 -10.77 -15.05
C ASP A 283 7.41 -12.05 -14.82
N LYS A 284 7.56 -12.71 -13.67
CA LYS A 284 6.77 -13.87 -13.22
C LYS A 284 5.86 -13.54 -12.05
N LEU A 285 4.76 -14.26 -11.93
CA LEU A 285 3.75 -14.06 -10.88
C LEU A 285 4.02 -14.99 -9.70
N HIS A 286 4.21 -14.39 -8.53
CA HIS A 286 4.37 -15.08 -7.25
C HIS A 286 3.14 -14.79 -6.37
N LEU A 287 2.41 -15.85 -6.00
CA LEU A 287 1.27 -15.76 -5.10
C LEU A 287 1.65 -16.15 -3.68
N PHE A 288 1.05 -15.45 -2.73
CA PHE A 288 1.11 -15.79 -1.32
C PHE A 288 -0.27 -15.59 -0.68
N LEU A 289 -0.60 -16.47 0.27
CA LEU A 289 -1.87 -16.43 0.99
C LEU A 289 -1.74 -15.46 2.16
N VAL A 290 -2.69 -14.54 2.30
CA VAL A 290 -2.71 -13.53 3.38
C VAL A 290 -3.96 -13.62 4.23
N THR A 291 -3.84 -13.07 5.44
CA THR A 291 -4.91 -12.91 6.41
C THR A 291 -4.79 -11.57 7.14
N ASP A 292 -5.91 -11.05 7.63
CA ASP A 292 -5.99 -9.84 8.44
C ASP A 292 -5.67 -10.10 9.93
N GLU A 293 -5.92 -11.32 10.41
CA GLU A 293 -5.68 -11.70 11.80
C GLU A 293 -4.60 -12.79 11.97
N ALA A 294 -3.85 -12.72 13.07
CA ALA A 294 -2.80 -13.68 13.38
C ALA A 294 -3.40 -15.05 13.74
N MET A 295 -2.79 -16.12 13.24
CA MET A 295 -3.20 -17.50 13.50
C MET A 295 -2.06 -18.24 14.19
N SER A 296 -2.33 -18.80 15.37
CA SER A 296 -1.32 -19.46 16.20
C SER A 296 -1.58 -20.95 16.46
N GLU A 297 -2.77 -21.46 16.16
CA GLU A 297 -3.17 -22.84 16.46
C GLU A 297 -3.61 -23.56 15.17
N GLY A 298 -3.31 -24.87 15.09
CA GLY A 298 -3.68 -25.75 13.98
C GLY A 298 -2.61 -26.01 12.92
N ARG A 299 -3.06 -26.38 11.70
CA ARG A 299 -2.21 -26.73 10.55
C ARG A 299 -1.47 -25.53 9.95
N PHE A 300 -1.93 -24.33 10.24
CA PHE A 300 -1.41 -23.09 9.70
C PHE A 300 -0.94 -22.19 10.83
N ARG A 301 0.12 -21.43 10.58
CA ARG A 301 0.58 -20.32 11.40
C ARG A 301 0.71 -19.09 10.53
N THR A 302 0.74 -17.92 11.14
CA THR A 302 1.02 -16.68 10.43
C THR A 302 2.47 -16.24 10.57
N ALA A 303 3.05 -15.68 9.51
CA ALA A 303 4.18 -14.77 9.59
C ALA A 303 3.73 -13.35 9.27
N GLU A 304 4.30 -12.36 9.93
CA GLU A 304 4.02 -10.96 9.63
C GLU A 304 4.54 -10.61 8.24
N LEU A 305 3.72 -9.90 7.45
CA LEU A 305 4.14 -9.44 6.14
C LEU A 305 5.20 -8.33 6.29
N PRO A 306 6.21 -8.28 5.41
CA PRO A 306 7.23 -7.23 5.45
C PRO A 306 6.62 -5.84 5.19
N VAL A 307 5.52 -5.80 4.43
CA VAL A 307 4.68 -4.61 4.21
C VAL A 307 3.21 -4.98 4.35
N THR A 308 2.45 -4.15 5.06
CA THR A 308 0.99 -4.32 5.16
C THR A 308 0.29 -3.84 3.88
N PHE A 309 -0.65 -4.62 3.38
CA PHE A 309 -1.44 -4.28 2.18
C PHE A 309 -2.87 -4.00 2.59
N ASP A 310 -3.20 -2.73 2.83
CA ASP A 310 -4.50 -2.32 3.38
C ASP A 310 -4.76 -3.03 4.74
N ARG A 311 -5.74 -3.94 4.80
CA ARG A 311 -6.04 -4.75 6.00
C ARG A 311 -5.16 -5.98 6.17
N TRP A 312 -4.47 -6.41 5.11
CA TRP A 312 -3.72 -7.66 5.11
C TRP A 312 -2.40 -7.47 5.85
N ARG A 313 -2.26 -8.14 6.99
CA ARG A 313 -1.10 -8.00 7.89
C ARG A 313 -0.21 -9.23 7.92
N TYR A 314 -0.75 -10.41 7.67
CA TYR A 314 -0.03 -11.65 7.85
C TYR A 314 -0.05 -12.52 6.59
N ALA A 315 1.07 -13.19 6.31
CA ALA A 315 1.14 -14.31 5.39
C ALA A 315 0.78 -15.60 6.12
N VAL A 316 0.00 -16.46 5.48
CA VAL A 316 -0.38 -17.77 6.01
C VAL A 316 0.64 -18.80 5.56
N ILE A 317 1.16 -19.56 6.52
CA ILE A 317 2.21 -20.54 6.35
C ILE A 317 1.77 -21.89 6.94
N GLU A 318 1.98 -22.98 6.22
CA GLU A 318 1.76 -24.32 6.77
C GLU A 318 2.80 -24.67 7.84
N ASN A 319 2.36 -25.34 8.91
CA ASN A 319 3.19 -25.72 10.05
C ASN A 319 4.09 -26.94 9.71
N LYS A 320 5.06 -26.72 8.81
CA LYS A 320 6.09 -27.70 8.36
C LYS A 320 7.48 -27.19 8.75
N GLU A 321 8.46 -28.10 8.87
CA GLU A 321 9.89 -27.77 8.98
C GLU A 321 10.40 -27.14 7.67
N VAL A 322 10.06 -25.87 7.45
CA VAL A 322 10.67 -25.02 6.41
C VAL A 322 11.44 -23.93 7.15
N ALA A 323 12.74 -23.83 6.87
CA ALA A 323 13.65 -22.96 7.61
C ALA A 323 13.36 -21.46 7.41
N ASP A 324 12.67 -21.07 6.34
CA ASP A 324 12.40 -19.67 5.99
C ASP A 324 10.91 -19.40 5.74
N ALA A 325 10.35 -18.40 6.44
CA ALA A 325 8.95 -17.97 6.32
C ALA A 325 8.47 -17.54 4.90
N PRO A 326 9.26 -16.83 4.07
CA PRO A 326 8.96 -16.51 2.67
C PRO A 326 8.70 -17.71 1.80
N GLU A 327 9.66 -18.62 1.79
CA GLU A 327 9.59 -19.83 0.99
C GLU A 327 8.40 -20.66 1.44
N ALA A 328 8.13 -20.68 2.74
CA ALA A 328 6.99 -21.36 3.31
C ALA A 328 5.64 -20.70 2.90
N ALA A 329 5.55 -19.38 2.78
CA ALA A 329 4.36 -18.67 2.31
C ALA A 329 4.07 -18.95 0.82
N TYR A 330 5.09 -18.86 -0.05
CA TYR A 330 4.94 -19.23 -1.46
C TYR A 330 4.66 -20.74 -1.64
N ALA A 331 5.29 -21.58 -0.82
CA ALA A 331 5.03 -23.01 -0.80
C ALA A 331 3.59 -23.32 -0.38
N THR A 332 3.03 -22.56 0.56
CA THR A 332 1.63 -22.68 0.98
C THR A 332 0.70 -22.33 -0.18
N ALA A 333 0.94 -21.23 -0.90
CA ALA A 333 0.17 -20.89 -2.10
C ALA A 333 0.32 -21.95 -3.22
N ARG A 334 1.52 -22.52 -3.40
CA ARG A 334 1.75 -23.65 -4.32
C ARG A 334 0.98 -24.89 -3.90
N ASP A 335 0.93 -25.20 -2.61
CA ASP A 335 0.17 -26.34 -2.08
C ASP A 335 -1.34 -26.12 -2.24
N VAL A 336 -1.84 -24.88 -2.20
CA VAL A 336 -3.21 -24.51 -2.61
C VAL A 336 -3.43 -24.75 -4.10
N LEU A 337 -2.56 -24.22 -4.99
CA LEU A 337 -2.68 -24.38 -6.45
C LEU A 337 -2.55 -25.84 -6.93
N THR A 338 -1.87 -26.69 -6.15
CA THR A 338 -1.76 -28.13 -6.43
C THR A 338 -2.88 -28.96 -5.80
N GLY A 339 -3.78 -28.33 -5.03
CA GLY A 339 -4.91 -28.99 -4.37
C GLY A 339 -4.55 -29.79 -3.11
N ARG A 340 -3.33 -29.64 -2.59
CA ARG A 340 -2.89 -30.28 -1.33
C ARG A 340 -3.46 -29.58 -0.10
N ILE A 341 -3.74 -28.29 -0.23
CA ILE A 341 -4.47 -27.47 0.75
C ILE A 341 -5.80 -27.07 0.14
N ALA A 342 -6.88 -27.34 0.87
CA ALA A 342 -8.23 -26.95 0.46
C ALA A 342 -8.69 -25.73 1.25
N ILE A 343 -8.80 -24.59 0.58
CA ILE A 343 -9.47 -23.37 1.07
C ILE A 343 -10.73 -23.16 0.22
N PRO A 344 -11.95 -23.03 0.78
CA PRO A 344 -13.20 -23.21 0.02
C PRO A 344 -13.31 -22.38 -1.26
N ARG A 345 -13.19 -21.05 -1.14
CA ARG A 345 -13.21 -20.12 -2.29
C ARG A 345 -12.05 -20.35 -3.26
N LEU A 346 -10.84 -20.60 -2.75
CA LEU A 346 -9.66 -20.73 -3.60
C LEU A 346 -9.64 -22.07 -4.35
N SER A 347 -10.01 -23.14 -3.66
CA SER A 347 -9.93 -24.51 -4.18
C SER A 347 -10.88 -24.73 -5.34
N SER A 348 -12.05 -24.10 -5.32
CA SER A 348 -12.99 -24.19 -6.44
C SER A 348 -12.44 -23.48 -7.68
N LEU A 349 -11.83 -22.31 -7.57
CA LEU A 349 -11.15 -21.65 -8.71
C LEU A 349 -9.93 -22.46 -9.21
N VAL A 350 -9.16 -23.03 -8.29
CA VAL A 350 -8.03 -23.92 -8.62
C VAL A 350 -8.52 -25.18 -9.35
N ALA A 351 -9.63 -25.78 -8.92
CA ALA A 351 -10.23 -26.97 -9.54
C ALA A 351 -10.78 -26.65 -10.94
N GLN A 352 -11.27 -25.43 -11.17
CA GLN A 352 -11.65 -24.94 -12.50
C GLN A 352 -10.44 -24.78 -13.43
N GLY A 353 -9.22 -24.74 -12.89
CA GLY A 353 -7.99 -24.54 -13.65
C GLY A 353 -7.81 -23.11 -14.14
N LEU A 354 -8.48 -22.14 -13.51
CA LEU A 354 -8.44 -20.73 -13.86
C LEU A 354 -8.50 -19.86 -12.60
N VAL A 355 -7.47 -19.08 -12.36
CA VAL A 355 -7.33 -18.15 -11.24
C VAL A 355 -7.22 -16.74 -11.81
N THR A 356 -8.26 -15.95 -11.61
CA THR A 356 -8.37 -14.58 -12.11
C THR A 356 -7.75 -13.59 -11.13
N LEU A 357 -6.90 -12.70 -11.65
CA LEU A 357 -6.24 -11.67 -10.86
C LEU A 357 -6.72 -10.28 -11.29
N VAL A 358 -6.99 -9.42 -10.31
CA VAL A 358 -7.44 -8.03 -10.51
C VAL A 358 -6.57 -7.07 -9.72
N GLU A 359 -6.45 -5.83 -10.18
CA GLU A 359 -5.67 -4.84 -9.44
C GLU A 359 -6.39 -4.41 -8.16
N GLY A 360 -5.69 -4.55 -7.04
CA GLY A 360 -6.12 -4.06 -5.75
C GLY A 360 -5.86 -2.58 -5.53
N VAL A 361 -6.56 -2.00 -4.55
CA VAL A 361 -6.34 -0.60 -4.12
C VAL A 361 -4.95 -0.37 -3.51
N HIS A 362 -4.32 -1.45 -3.06
CA HIS A 362 -2.96 -1.47 -2.51
C HIS A 362 -1.87 -1.65 -3.58
N GLY A 363 -2.21 -1.74 -4.88
CA GLY A 363 -1.24 -1.80 -5.97
C GLY A 363 -0.59 -3.19 -6.19
N CYS A 364 -1.07 -4.23 -5.51
CA CYS A 364 -0.76 -5.62 -5.86
C CYS A 364 -1.97 -6.25 -6.56
N LEU A 365 -1.73 -7.34 -7.29
CA LEU A 365 -2.80 -8.13 -7.84
C LEU A 365 -3.45 -8.95 -6.72
N GLU A 366 -4.77 -9.02 -6.73
CA GLU A 366 -5.58 -9.80 -5.81
C GLU A 366 -6.34 -10.87 -6.58
N LEU A 367 -6.73 -11.95 -5.91
CA LEU A 367 -7.71 -12.86 -6.48
C LEU A 367 -9.04 -12.14 -6.74
N GLY A 368 -9.44 -12.11 -8.01
CA GLY A 368 -10.77 -11.69 -8.42
C GLY A 368 -11.74 -12.87 -8.34
N GLY A 369 -12.87 -12.68 -7.67
CA GLY A 369 -14.02 -13.59 -7.80
C GLY A 369 -14.73 -13.46 -9.16
N PRO A 370 -15.74 -14.31 -9.43
CA PRO A 370 -16.52 -14.29 -10.68
C PRO A 370 -17.16 -12.93 -10.99
N GLU A 371 -17.48 -12.15 -9.97
CA GLU A 371 -17.97 -10.78 -10.10
C GLU A 371 -16.95 -9.85 -10.77
N HIS A 372 -15.66 -10.08 -10.54
CA HIS A 372 -14.56 -9.27 -11.06
C HIS A 372 -13.95 -9.81 -12.36
N LEU A 373 -14.53 -10.87 -12.95
CA LEU A 373 -14.00 -11.57 -14.12
C LEU A 373 -13.61 -10.61 -15.25
N GLU A 374 -14.52 -9.71 -15.63
CA GLU A 374 -14.33 -8.79 -16.76
C GLU A 374 -13.24 -7.75 -16.54
N GLN A 375 -12.82 -7.55 -15.29
CA GLN A 375 -11.75 -6.63 -14.88
C GLN A 375 -10.39 -7.33 -14.88
N SER A 376 -10.39 -8.66 -14.87
CA SER A 376 -9.16 -9.44 -14.86
C SER A 376 -8.52 -9.40 -16.24
N ARG A 377 -7.32 -8.82 -16.31
CA ARG A 377 -6.44 -8.84 -17.48
C ARG A 377 -5.35 -9.91 -17.35
N THR A 378 -5.10 -10.36 -16.13
CA THR A 378 -4.05 -11.31 -15.78
C THR A 378 -4.68 -12.54 -15.14
N VAL A 379 -4.35 -13.71 -15.65
CA VAL A 379 -4.79 -14.98 -15.07
C VAL A 379 -3.66 -15.99 -15.00
N LEU A 380 -3.78 -16.87 -14.01
CA LEU A 380 -3.10 -18.15 -14.01
C LEU A 380 -4.08 -19.20 -14.53
N ALA A 381 -3.70 -19.90 -15.60
CA ALA A 381 -4.52 -20.93 -16.21
C ALA A 381 -3.75 -22.26 -16.27
N ARG A 382 -4.45 -23.38 -16.17
CA ARG A 382 -3.86 -24.69 -16.47
C ARG A 382 -3.41 -24.75 -17.94
N GLU A 383 -2.30 -25.41 -18.19
CA GLU A 383 -1.73 -25.56 -19.55
C GLU A 383 -2.77 -26.06 -20.56
N GLU A 384 -3.61 -27.04 -20.19
CA GLU A 384 -4.64 -27.57 -21.09
C GLU A 384 -5.79 -26.59 -21.41
N ARG A 385 -5.94 -25.51 -20.63
CA ARG A 385 -7.00 -24.48 -20.80
C ARG A 385 -6.50 -23.26 -21.58
N ALA A 386 -5.19 -23.02 -21.60
CA ALA A 386 -4.59 -21.79 -22.09
C ALA A 386 -4.93 -21.49 -23.56
N LYS A 387 -4.86 -22.49 -24.45
CA LYS A 387 -5.15 -22.31 -25.88
C LYS A 387 -6.60 -21.85 -26.12
N ALA A 388 -7.56 -22.42 -25.39
CA ALA A 388 -8.96 -22.04 -25.51
C ALA A 388 -9.20 -20.61 -24.97
N LEU A 389 -8.56 -20.24 -23.86
CA LEU A 389 -8.61 -18.87 -23.31
C LEU A 389 -8.08 -17.84 -24.32
N ILE A 390 -6.91 -18.09 -24.90
CA ILE A 390 -6.30 -17.20 -25.89
C ILE A 390 -7.20 -17.06 -27.13
N THR A 391 -7.79 -18.17 -27.58
CA THR A 391 -8.67 -18.18 -28.77
C THR A 391 -9.94 -17.35 -28.55
N LEU A 392 -10.56 -17.47 -27.37
CA LEU A 392 -11.83 -16.82 -27.08
C LEU A 392 -11.68 -15.37 -26.62
N PHE A 393 -10.61 -15.04 -25.90
CA PHE A 393 -10.45 -13.76 -25.20
C PHE A 393 -9.22 -12.94 -25.64
N GLY A 394 -8.37 -13.46 -26.52
CA GLY A 394 -7.01 -12.93 -26.67
C GLY A 394 -6.78 -11.77 -27.63
N LYS A 395 -7.73 -11.42 -28.52
CA LYS A 395 -7.64 -10.30 -29.50
C LYS A 395 -6.26 -10.03 -30.16
N GLY A 396 -5.36 -11.02 -30.24
CA GLY A 396 -4.00 -10.88 -30.76
C GLY A 396 -2.97 -10.13 -29.89
N ARG A 397 -3.27 -9.74 -28.65
CA ARG A 397 -2.35 -9.00 -27.76
C ARG A 397 -1.85 -9.78 -26.54
N VAL A 398 -2.32 -11.01 -26.35
CA VAL A 398 -2.01 -11.82 -25.16
C VAL A 398 -0.53 -12.16 -25.08
N ARG A 399 0.05 -11.92 -23.91
CA ARG A 399 1.35 -12.46 -23.54
C ARG A 399 1.14 -13.75 -22.75
N SER A 400 1.80 -14.82 -23.20
CA SER A 400 1.78 -16.12 -22.54
C SER A 400 3.18 -16.39 -22.00
N ASN A 401 3.32 -16.36 -20.68
CA ASN A 401 4.59 -16.63 -20.00
C ASN A 401 4.52 -17.97 -19.26
N PRO A 402 5.64 -18.71 -19.17
CA PRO A 402 5.72 -19.87 -18.30
C PRO A 402 5.55 -19.44 -16.84
N SER A 403 4.71 -20.15 -16.09
CA SER A 403 4.52 -19.87 -14.65
C SER A 403 5.62 -20.51 -13.81
N VAL A 404 5.87 -19.94 -12.61
CA VAL A 404 6.62 -20.61 -11.55
C VAL A 404 5.90 -21.85 -10.98
N TYR A 405 4.61 -21.99 -11.24
CA TYR A 405 3.79 -23.13 -10.80
C TYR A 405 3.68 -24.18 -11.91
N ARG A 406 4.20 -25.39 -11.66
CA ARG A 406 4.18 -26.49 -12.63
C ARG A 406 2.75 -26.81 -13.09
N GLY A 407 2.53 -26.91 -14.40
CA GLY A 407 1.23 -27.20 -15.01
C GLY A 407 0.32 -25.97 -15.13
N TRP A 408 0.84 -24.77 -14.83
CA TRP A 408 0.16 -23.50 -14.99
C TRP A 408 0.93 -22.58 -15.95
N VAL A 409 0.21 -21.68 -16.60
CA VAL A 409 0.74 -20.62 -17.44
C VAL A 409 0.16 -19.28 -17.03
N GLU A 410 0.96 -18.24 -17.21
CA GLU A 410 0.56 -16.87 -16.96
C GLU A 410 0.08 -16.25 -18.27
N LEU A 411 -1.19 -15.85 -18.32
CA LEU A 411 -1.75 -15.15 -19.47
C LEU A 411 -2.06 -13.72 -19.05
N ARG A 412 -1.57 -12.76 -19.83
CA ARG A 412 -1.76 -11.32 -19.61
C ARG A 412 -2.46 -10.69 -20.80
N ASP A 413 -3.09 -9.56 -20.55
CA ASP A 413 -3.83 -8.79 -21.55
C ASP A 413 -5.01 -9.56 -22.15
N LEU A 414 -5.65 -10.44 -21.36
CA LEU A 414 -6.89 -11.11 -21.74
C LEU A 414 -8.10 -10.20 -21.51
N GLU A 415 -9.05 -10.23 -22.44
CA GLU A 415 -10.36 -9.59 -22.25
C GLU A 415 -11.41 -10.62 -21.87
N LEU A 416 -11.38 -11.03 -20.60
CA LEU A 416 -12.35 -11.99 -20.08
C LEU A 416 -13.76 -11.39 -20.09
N ARG A 417 -14.74 -12.24 -20.40
CA ARG A 417 -16.16 -11.95 -20.33
C ARG A 417 -16.93 -13.22 -20.06
N ARG A 418 -18.16 -13.07 -19.57
CA ARG A 418 -19.06 -14.21 -19.45
C ARG A 418 -19.54 -14.66 -20.83
N LEU A 419 -19.76 -15.96 -20.96
CA LEU A 419 -20.21 -16.62 -22.18
C LEU A 419 -21.40 -17.52 -21.85
N SER A 420 -22.24 -17.74 -22.86
CA SER A 420 -23.35 -18.68 -22.76
C SER A 420 -22.85 -20.12 -22.54
N ALA A 421 -23.71 -20.95 -21.94
CA ALA A 421 -23.40 -22.37 -21.74
C ALA A 421 -23.08 -23.08 -23.06
N GLU A 422 -23.87 -22.81 -24.11
CA GLU A 422 -23.70 -23.38 -25.46
C GLU A 422 -22.29 -23.09 -26.02
N THR A 423 -21.79 -21.87 -25.83
CA THR A 423 -20.45 -21.48 -26.31
C THR A 423 -19.32 -22.22 -25.56
N LEU A 424 -19.49 -22.48 -24.26
CA LEU A 424 -18.44 -23.07 -23.43
C LEU A 424 -18.43 -24.61 -23.46
N GLU A 425 -19.60 -25.24 -23.66
CA GLU A 425 -19.75 -26.70 -23.70
C GLU A 425 -18.91 -27.38 -24.78
N GLU A 426 -18.67 -26.70 -25.91
CA GLU A 426 -17.85 -27.20 -27.02
C GLU A 426 -16.34 -26.96 -26.84
N THR A 427 -15.93 -26.37 -25.71
CA THR A 427 -14.56 -25.91 -25.51
C THR A 427 -13.88 -26.64 -24.36
N ALA A 428 -12.54 -26.53 -24.31
CA ALA A 428 -11.80 -26.93 -23.13
C ALA A 428 -12.14 -26.06 -21.90
N LEU A 429 -13.07 -25.10 -21.93
CA LEU A 429 -13.42 -24.25 -20.79
C LEU A 429 -14.74 -24.65 -20.11
N VAL A 430 -15.34 -25.78 -20.49
CA VAL A 430 -16.58 -26.31 -19.88
C VAL A 430 -16.50 -26.47 -18.35
N GLY A 431 -15.28 -26.69 -17.83
CA GLY A 431 -15.02 -26.78 -16.39
C GLY A 431 -14.85 -25.44 -15.68
N CYS A 432 -14.74 -24.31 -16.41
CA CYS A 432 -14.44 -22.99 -15.86
C CYS A 432 -15.74 -22.21 -15.60
N TRP A 433 -16.49 -22.60 -14.57
CA TRP A 433 -17.82 -22.07 -14.25
C TRP A 433 -17.89 -20.56 -14.07
N GLN A 434 -16.80 -19.94 -13.62
CA GLN A 434 -16.71 -18.48 -13.51
C GLN A 434 -16.89 -17.75 -14.85
N LEU A 435 -16.64 -18.42 -15.98
CA LEU A 435 -16.82 -17.87 -17.34
C LEU A 435 -18.26 -17.98 -17.84
N TYR A 436 -19.14 -18.71 -17.15
CA TYR A 436 -20.52 -18.86 -17.58
C TYR A 436 -21.34 -17.62 -17.22
N ASP A 437 -22.35 -17.33 -18.03
CA ASP A 437 -23.38 -16.35 -17.68
C ASP A 437 -24.00 -16.69 -16.31
N SER A 438 -23.95 -15.70 -15.43
CA SER A 438 -24.51 -15.76 -14.09
C SER A 438 -25.30 -14.47 -13.84
N ILE A 439 -26.31 -14.55 -12.97
CA ILE A 439 -27.05 -13.36 -12.54
C ILE A 439 -26.18 -12.64 -11.51
N VAL A 440 -25.22 -11.87 -12.01
CA VAL A 440 -24.33 -11.09 -11.15
C VAL A 440 -24.99 -9.76 -10.85
N ARG A 441 -24.96 -9.38 -9.57
CA ARG A 441 -25.51 -8.09 -9.16
C ARG A 441 -24.73 -6.97 -9.85
N PRO A 442 -25.43 -5.91 -10.29
CA PRO A 442 -24.75 -4.69 -10.66
C PRO A 442 -23.94 -4.21 -9.45
N PHE A 443 -22.64 -4.01 -9.65
CA PHE A 443 -21.77 -3.44 -8.65
C PHE A 443 -20.94 -2.34 -9.30
N ALA A 444 -20.62 -1.33 -8.51
CA ALA A 444 -19.69 -0.30 -8.90
C ALA A 444 -18.61 -0.22 -7.83
N ARG A 445 -17.35 -0.13 -8.24
CA ARG A 445 -16.23 0.07 -7.32
C ARG A 445 -15.20 1.02 -7.92
N LEU A 446 -14.47 1.68 -7.03
CA LEU A 446 -13.24 2.36 -7.39
C LEU A 446 -12.10 1.35 -7.49
N GLN A 447 -11.39 1.38 -8.60
CA GLN A 447 -10.21 0.57 -8.86
C GLN A 447 -8.97 1.46 -8.93
N GLY A 448 -7.90 1.04 -8.25
CA GLY A 448 -6.64 1.75 -8.23
C GLY A 448 -6.67 3.05 -7.41
N GLY A 449 -5.82 3.99 -7.84
CA GLY A 449 -5.55 5.24 -7.14
C GLY A 449 -4.70 5.09 -5.87
N VAL A 450 -4.49 6.21 -5.17
CA VAL A 450 -3.74 6.26 -3.91
C VAL A 450 -4.67 6.69 -2.79
N ARG A 451 -4.80 5.87 -1.74
CA ARG A 451 -5.58 6.23 -0.54
C ARG A 451 -4.82 7.26 0.29
N ALA A 452 -5.52 8.26 0.81
CA ALA A 452 -4.98 9.30 1.68
C ALA A 452 -6.03 9.67 2.73
N ASP A 453 -5.66 9.56 4.01
CA ASP A 453 -6.53 9.87 5.16
C ASP A 453 -7.87 9.11 5.11
N ASP A 454 -8.99 9.81 4.96
CA ASP A 454 -10.35 9.27 4.89
C ASP A 454 -10.83 9.00 3.44
N GLY A 455 -9.99 9.22 2.43
CA GLY A 455 -10.37 9.17 1.02
C GLY A 455 -9.24 8.74 0.07
N TRP A 456 -9.25 9.29 -1.13
CA TRP A 456 -8.23 9.12 -2.18
C TRP A 456 -7.48 10.44 -2.40
N LEU A 457 -6.21 10.35 -2.77
CA LEU A 457 -5.44 11.51 -3.19
C LEU A 457 -5.96 11.98 -4.57
N GLY A 458 -6.51 13.18 -4.62
CA GLY A 458 -7.24 13.74 -5.76
C GLY A 458 -6.36 14.30 -6.88
N LEU A 459 -5.22 13.69 -7.16
CA LEU A 459 -4.30 14.14 -8.23
C LEU A 459 -4.63 13.42 -9.52
N ARG A 460 -4.78 14.16 -10.62
CA ARG A 460 -5.20 13.60 -11.93
C ARG A 460 -4.38 12.42 -12.44
N GLU A 461 -3.09 12.34 -12.10
CA GLU A 461 -2.17 11.29 -12.56
C GLU A 461 -2.38 9.93 -11.83
N ILE A 462 -3.12 9.95 -10.72
CA ILE A 462 -3.33 8.80 -9.83
C ILE A 462 -4.80 8.69 -9.37
N LEU A 463 -5.74 9.31 -10.08
CA LEU A 463 -7.15 9.13 -9.77
C LEU A 463 -7.56 7.66 -9.95
N PRO A 464 -8.41 7.11 -9.06
CA PRO A 464 -9.00 5.81 -9.28
C PRO A 464 -9.92 5.83 -10.50
N ARG A 465 -10.16 4.66 -11.08
CA ARG A 465 -11.16 4.45 -12.13
C ARG A 465 -12.42 3.84 -11.53
N ILE A 466 -13.56 4.01 -12.18
CA ILE A 466 -14.81 3.35 -11.76
C ILE A 466 -15.04 2.15 -12.66
N THR A 467 -15.07 0.96 -12.05
CA THR A 467 -15.55 -0.24 -12.75
C THR A 467 -17.00 -0.49 -12.37
N ALA A 468 -17.86 -0.48 -13.38
CA ALA A 468 -19.29 -0.77 -13.24
C ALA A 468 -19.74 -1.61 -14.45
N PRO A 469 -19.58 -2.94 -14.41
CA PRO A 469 -20.03 -3.84 -15.46
C PRO A 469 -21.55 -3.69 -15.72
N GLY A 470 -21.96 -3.65 -16.98
CA GLY A 470 -23.38 -3.46 -17.36
C GLY A 470 -23.94 -2.03 -17.17
N ALA A 471 -23.09 -1.06 -16.82
CA ALA A 471 -23.49 0.34 -16.76
C ALA A 471 -23.64 0.94 -18.17
N SER A 472 -24.79 1.58 -18.40
CA SER A 472 -25.08 2.37 -19.60
C SER A 472 -24.58 3.82 -19.47
N ALA A 473 -24.55 4.35 -18.24
CA ALA A 473 -24.05 5.69 -17.92
C ALA A 473 -23.48 5.73 -16.51
N VAL A 474 -22.47 6.57 -16.29
CA VAL A 474 -22.04 6.97 -14.94
C VAL A 474 -22.00 8.49 -14.89
N VAL A 475 -22.73 9.06 -13.93
CA VAL A 475 -22.78 10.50 -13.68
C VAL A 475 -22.10 10.79 -12.35
N MET A 476 -21.10 11.65 -12.38
CA MET A 476 -20.44 12.19 -11.21
C MET A 476 -21.10 13.50 -10.79
N THR A 477 -21.44 13.63 -9.51
CA THR A 477 -21.97 14.85 -8.89
C THR A 477 -20.89 15.42 -7.96
N GLY A 478 -20.42 16.63 -8.28
CA GLY A 478 -19.40 17.34 -7.52
C GLY A 478 -19.94 18.07 -6.28
N VAL A 479 -19.01 18.61 -5.48
CA VAL A 479 -19.31 19.38 -4.25
C VAL A 479 -20.14 20.64 -4.56
N ASP A 480 -19.98 21.20 -5.75
CA ASP A 480 -20.73 22.35 -6.26
C ASP A 480 -22.12 21.98 -6.80
N GLY A 481 -22.51 20.71 -6.69
CA GLY A 481 -23.77 20.17 -7.21
C GLY A 481 -23.77 20.00 -8.74
N ARG A 482 -22.65 20.21 -9.43
CA ARG A 482 -22.59 19.99 -10.88
C ARG A 482 -22.53 18.51 -11.20
N HIS A 483 -23.29 18.13 -12.22
CA HIS A 483 -23.32 16.79 -12.76
C HIS A 483 -22.43 16.71 -14.02
N GLU A 484 -21.60 15.68 -14.10
CA GLU A 484 -20.70 15.41 -15.23
C GLU A 484 -20.81 13.94 -15.62
N ALA A 485 -21.13 13.67 -16.89
CA ALA A 485 -21.14 12.31 -17.41
C ALA A 485 -19.70 11.84 -17.67
N LEU A 486 -19.36 10.66 -17.19
CA LEU A 486 -18.02 10.08 -17.35
C LEU A 486 -17.90 9.32 -18.67
N GLY A 487 -16.69 9.28 -19.23
CA GLY A 487 -16.36 8.48 -20.41
C GLY A 487 -15.74 7.13 -20.03
N LYS A 488 -15.80 6.15 -20.94
CA LYS A 488 -15.07 4.89 -20.80
C LYS A 488 -13.68 5.00 -21.42
N ASP A 489 -12.70 4.33 -20.82
CA ASP A 489 -11.35 4.15 -21.37
C ASP A 489 -11.29 3.00 -22.38
N GLU A 490 -10.09 2.79 -22.96
CA GLU A 490 -9.83 1.67 -23.88
C GLU A 490 -10.05 0.30 -23.22
N GLU A 491 -10.00 0.23 -21.88
CA GLU A 491 -10.18 -0.97 -21.07
C GLU A 491 -11.63 -1.16 -20.60
N GLY A 492 -12.54 -0.25 -20.95
CA GLY A 492 -13.97 -0.27 -20.60
C GLY A 492 -14.31 0.27 -19.21
N ALA A 493 -13.33 0.77 -18.44
CA ALA A 493 -13.55 1.41 -17.15
C ALA A 493 -13.93 2.88 -17.32
N TRP A 494 -14.76 3.40 -16.40
CA TRP A 494 -15.18 4.80 -16.43
C TRP A 494 -14.09 5.69 -15.83
N GLN A 495 -13.62 6.66 -16.60
CA GLN A 495 -12.55 7.57 -16.19
C GLN A 495 -13.13 8.75 -15.43
N LEU A 496 -12.49 9.07 -14.30
CA LEU A 496 -12.67 10.37 -13.67
C LEU A 496 -12.06 11.47 -14.57
N PRO A 497 -12.53 12.72 -14.44
CA PRO A 497 -12.03 13.80 -15.28
C PRO A 497 -10.52 14.00 -15.10
N SER A 498 -9.83 14.41 -16.17
CA SER A 498 -8.38 14.62 -16.21
C SER A 498 -7.93 15.92 -15.51
N ARG A 499 -8.46 16.18 -14.31
CA ARG A 499 -8.17 17.33 -13.45
C ARG A 499 -8.10 16.89 -11.99
N ASP A 500 -7.43 17.68 -11.17
CA ASP A 500 -7.36 17.41 -9.73
C ASP A 500 -8.76 17.54 -9.11
N LEU A 501 -9.10 16.66 -8.16
CA LEU A 501 -10.39 16.58 -7.48
C LEU A 501 -10.20 16.85 -5.97
N GLU A 502 -11.15 17.54 -5.35
CA GLU A 502 -11.11 17.86 -3.92
C GLU A 502 -12.52 17.89 -3.33
N GLY A 503 -12.72 17.20 -2.22
CA GLY A 503 -14.01 17.08 -1.51
C GLY A 503 -14.74 15.76 -1.76
N GLU A 504 -16.01 15.70 -1.37
CA GLU A 504 -16.87 14.51 -1.50
C GLU A 504 -17.66 14.52 -2.82
N PHE A 505 -17.62 13.40 -3.52
CA PHE A 505 -18.29 13.18 -4.81
C PHE A 505 -19.23 11.99 -4.72
N GLN A 506 -20.37 12.11 -5.39
CA GLN A 506 -21.35 11.04 -5.52
C GLN A 506 -21.38 10.57 -6.97
N PHE A 507 -21.47 9.27 -7.19
CA PHE A 507 -21.53 8.65 -8.50
C PHE A 507 -22.85 7.89 -8.63
N GLU A 508 -23.63 8.24 -9.64
CA GLU A 508 -24.85 7.55 -10.02
C GLU A 508 -24.56 6.70 -11.25
N ILE A 509 -24.63 5.38 -11.08
CA ILE A 509 -24.44 4.41 -12.15
C ILE A 509 -25.82 4.02 -12.68
N GLY A 510 -26.12 4.41 -13.91
CA GLY A 510 -27.30 3.98 -14.64
C GLY A 510 -27.07 2.60 -15.27
N LEU A 511 -27.99 1.67 -15.00
CA LEU A 511 -27.99 0.33 -15.57
C LEU A 511 -28.85 0.29 -16.84
N GLU A 512 -28.53 -0.61 -17.77
CA GLU A 512 -29.27 -0.76 -19.04
C GLU A 512 -30.77 -1.05 -18.84
N GLU A 513 -31.17 -1.61 -17.70
CA GLU A 513 -32.57 -1.99 -17.41
C GLU A 513 -33.33 -1.03 -16.47
N GLY A 514 -32.85 0.23 -16.34
CA GLY A 514 -33.59 1.28 -15.63
C GLY A 514 -33.41 1.34 -14.11
N GLY A 515 -32.37 0.67 -13.58
CA GLY A 515 -31.95 0.80 -12.18
C GLY A 515 -30.76 1.76 -12.01
N THR A 516 -30.56 2.28 -10.80
CA THR A 516 -29.36 3.04 -10.44
C THR A 516 -28.63 2.43 -9.25
N VAL A 517 -27.30 2.51 -9.27
CA VAL A 517 -26.43 2.19 -8.13
C VAL A 517 -25.69 3.45 -7.73
N GLY A 518 -25.67 3.75 -6.42
CA GLY A 518 -24.92 4.88 -5.87
C GLY A 518 -23.55 4.43 -5.35
N LEU A 519 -22.54 5.24 -5.57
CA LEU A 519 -21.18 5.10 -5.01
C LEU A 519 -20.72 6.48 -4.54
N SER A 520 -20.05 6.58 -3.39
CA SER A 520 -19.47 7.84 -2.92
C SER A 520 -17.96 7.73 -2.74
N ALA A 521 -17.25 8.84 -2.96
CA ALA A 521 -15.82 8.91 -2.70
C ALA A 521 -15.38 10.32 -2.29
N ARG A 522 -14.43 10.40 -1.38
CA ARG A 522 -13.78 11.64 -1.00
C ARG A 522 -12.40 11.74 -1.63
N PHE A 523 -12.09 12.90 -2.21
CA PHE A 523 -10.78 13.22 -2.75
C PHE A 523 -10.10 14.31 -1.92
N ASN A 524 -8.88 14.04 -1.49
CA ASN A 524 -8.06 14.94 -0.69
C ASN A 524 -6.93 15.48 -1.59
N ARG A 525 -6.74 16.80 -1.63
CA ARG A 525 -5.69 17.42 -2.44
C ARG A 525 -4.31 17.39 -1.75
N VAL A 526 -4.33 17.34 -0.42
CA VAL A 526 -3.14 17.31 0.44
C VAL A 526 -3.37 16.21 1.47
N VAL A 527 -2.29 15.51 1.84
CA VAL A 527 -2.31 14.53 2.93
C VAL A 527 -2.30 15.26 4.27
N ALA A 528 -3.19 14.90 5.19
CA ALA A 528 -3.31 15.56 6.48
C ALA A 528 -2.08 15.35 7.38
N GLY A 529 -1.44 14.18 7.28
CA GLY A 529 -0.30 13.79 8.10
C GLY A 529 0.95 13.40 7.29
N GLN A 530 2.08 13.34 8.01
CA GLN A 530 3.36 12.80 7.52
C GLN A 530 3.77 11.56 8.31
N ASP A 531 2.79 10.83 8.84
CA ASP A 531 3.05 9.64 9.64
C ASP A 531 3.66 8.59 8.74
N VAL A 532 4.98 8.43 8.82
CA VAL A 532 5.69 7.40 8.08
C VAL A 532 5.61 6.13 8.90
N ARG A 533 4.91 5.12 8.38
CA ARG A 533 4.98 3.76 8.93
C ARG A 533 6.27 3.11 8.46
N LEU A 534 7.02 2.54 9.38
CA LEU A 534 8.19 1.73 9.09
C LEU A 534 7.87 0.25 9.38
N PRO A 535 8.57 -0.70 8.73
CA PRO A 535 8.36 -2.12 8.99
C PRO A 535 8.92 -2.51 10.36
N ASP A 536 8.31 -3.50 11.01
CA ASP A 536 8.70 -3.93 12.36
C ASP A 536 10.13 -4.50 12.42
N GLU A 537 10.53 -5.27 11.40
CA GLU A 537 11.87 -5.87 11.29
C GLU A 537 12.87 -4.97 10.53
N LEU A 538 13.17 -3.77 11.05
CA LEU A 538 14.11 -2.83 10.40
C LEU A 538 15.48 -3.44 10.05
N ASN A 539 15.97 -4.38 10.86
CA ASN A 539 17.24 -5.06 10.62
C ASN A 539 17.20 -6.08 9.48
N ALA A 540 16.01 -6.52 9.06
CA ALA A 540 15.89 -7.42 7.93
C ALA A 540 15.94 -6.69 6.58
N TRP A 541 15.87 -5.37 6.55
CA TRP A 541 15.96 -4.59 5.31
C TRP A 541 17.37 -4.07 5.09
N ILE A 542 18.00 -4.50 4.01
CA ILE A 542 19.37 -4.18 3.60
C ILE A 542 19.38 -2.91 2.76
N LEU A 543 20.34 -2.04 3.05
CA LEU A 543 20.58 -0.76 2.37
C LEU A 543 22.06 -0.63 1.98
N GLU A 544 22.32 0.27 1.04
CA GLU A 544 23.68 0.71 0.73
C GLU A 544 24.33 1.33 1.98
N GLY A 545 25.47 0.76 2.37
CA GLY A 545 26.27 1.19 3.51
C GLY A 545 27.54 1.91 3.07
N LEU A 546 28.56 1.87 3.93
CA LEU A 546 29.86 2.49 3.66
C LEU A 546 30.95 1.42 3.72
N GLY A 547 31.51 1.06 2.56
CA GLY A 547 32.42 -0.09 2.43
C GLY A 547 31.71 -1.46 2.43
N GLY A 548 30.39 -1.49 2.66
CA GLY A 548 29.57 -2.68 2.75
C GLY A 548 28.08 -2.37 2.61
N THR A 549 27.22 -3.20 3.20
CA THR A 549 25.77 -2.96 3.31
C THR A 549 25.33 -2.78 4.76
N THR A 550 24.35 -1.91 4.98
CA THR A 550 23.74 -1.61 6.29
C THR A 550 22.27 -2.04 6.33
N THR A 551 21.53 -1.69 7.38
CA THR A 551 20.10 -1.97 7.52
C THR A 551 19.26 -0.70 7.67
N LEU A 552 17.92 -0.79 7.50
CA LEU A 552 17.01 0.35 7.77
C LEU A 552 17.15 0.89 9.21
N ALA A 553 17.50 0.03 10.18
CA ALA A 553 17.76 0.44 11.56
C ALA A 553 19.05 1.26 11.70
N GLY A 554 20.05 1.01 10.85
CA GLY A 554 21.35 1.69 10.87
C GLY A 554 21.42 2.96 10.04
N THR A 555 20.29 3.62 9.76
CA THR A 555 20.24 4.68 8.75
C THR A 555 20.75 6.03 9.23
N ALA A 556 21.82 6.47 8.55
CA ALA A 556 22.55 7.73 8.68
C ALA A 556 23.42 7.85 9.95
N PRO A 557 24.64 8.43 9.83
CA PRO A 557 25.55 8.63 10.96
C PRO A 557 25.02 9.76 11.86
N LEU A 558 23.96 9.46 12.61
CA LEU A 558 23.24 10.42 13.45
C LEU A 558 23.39 10.05 14.93
N ARG A 559 23.54 11.06 15.77
CA ARG A 559 23.65 10.94 17.23
C ARG A 559 22.65 11.85 17.93
N GLU A 560 22.47 11.63 19.22
CA GLU A 560 21.57 12.47 20.05
C GLU A 560 22.18 13.81 20.42
N ASN A 561 23.52 13.90 20.47
CA ASN A 561 24.25 15.08 20.92
C ASN A 561 25.25 15.54 19.85
N PRO A 562 25.59 16.85 19.80
CA PRO A 562 26.55 17.39 18.83
C PRO A 562 27.94 16.77 19.01
N SER A 563 28.61 16.50 17.89
CA SER A 563 30.04 16.19 17.91
C SER A 563 30.86 17.41 18.33
N ALA A 564 32.01 17.17 18.96
CA ALA A 564 33.01 18.21 19.19
C ALA A 564 33.59 18.74 17.86
N GLU A 565 33.63 17.89 16.83
CA GLU A 565 34.16 18.19 15.51
C GLU A 565 33.24 19.14 14.72
N SER A 566 33.85 20.11 14.04
CA SER A 566 33.16 20.98 13.09
C SER A 566 33.16 20.37 11.69
N ALA A 567 32.05 20.54 10.98
CA ALA A 567 31.94 20.18 9.58
C ALA A 567 33.00 20.94 8.74
N PRO A 568 33.77 20.25 7.88
CA PRO A 568 34.74 20.92 7.01
C PRO A 568 34.03 21.89 6.05
N ALA A 569 34.44 23.17 6.07
CA ALA A 569 34.03 24.26 5.17
C ALA A 569 32.60 24.15 4.59
N ALA A 570 31.62 24.00 5.50
CA ALA A 570 30.20 23.80 5.18
C ALA A 570 29.55 25.01 4.49
N ASP A 571 30.12 26.19 4.69
CA ASP A 571 29.63 27.44 4.17
C ASP A 571 30.56 28.00 3.11
N LEU A 572 29.97 28.62 2.08
CA LEU A 572 30.73 29.37 1.09
C LEU A 572 31.36 30.59 1.76
N THR A 573 32.65 30.46 2.08
CA THR A 573 33.44 31.49 2.74
C THR A 573 34.45 32.07 1.76
N PHE A 574 34.34 33.37 1.54
CA PHE A 574 35.29 34.14 0.75
C PHE A 574 36.40 34.63 1.67
N HIS A 575 37.62 34.17 1.45
CA HIS A 575 38.80 34.69 2.14
C HIS A 575 39.37 35.86 1.35
N LEU A 576 39.36 37.04 1.98
CA LEU A 576 39.73 38.30 1.38
C LEU A 576 41.07 38.75 1.96
N GLY A 577 42.05 38.98 1.08
CA GLY A 577 43.36 39.49 1.47
C GLY A 577 43.34 40.97 1.90
N PRO A 578 44.44 41.49 2.45
CA PRO A 578 44.58 42.90 2.84
C PRO A 578 44.60 43.87 1.63
N VAL A 579 44.94 43.35 0.44
CA VAL A 579 44.91 44.11 -0.83
C VAL A 579 43.49 44.08 -1.42
N VAL A 580 42.95 45.23 -1.81
CA VAL A 580 41.58 45.32 -2.34
C VAL A 580 41.46 44.55 -3.64
N GLY A 581 40.58 43.55 -3.67
CA GLY A 581 40.37 42.65 -4.81
C GLY A 581 41.20 41.36 -4.78
N GLN A 582 42.01 41.15 -3.73
CA GLN A 582 42.72 39.89 -3.51
C GLN A 582 41.79 38.85 -2.87
N PHE A 583 41.66 37.70 -3.51
CA PHE A 583 40.98 36.51 -2.99
C PHE A 583 42.02 35.44 -2.71
N LEU A 584 41.90 34.79 -1.56
CA LEU A 584 42.81 33.77 -1.06
C LEU A 584 42.07 32.45 -0.89
N ASP A 585 42.81 31.34 -0.88
CA ASP A 585 42.22 30.00 -0.81
C ASP A 585 41.93 29.53 0.63
N GLY A 586 42.46 30.25 1.63
CA GLY A 586 42.29 29.91 3.05
C GLY A 586 42.44 31.10 4.00
N PRO A 587 42.18 30.89 5.30
CA PRO A 587 42.13 31.96 6.30
C PRO A 587 43.50 32.46 6.78
N GLU A 588 44.58 31.70 6.60
CA GLU A 588 45.90 31.95 7.23
C GLU A 588 46.52 33.29 6.81
N GLU A 589 46.36 33.66 5.53
CA GLU A 589 46.86 34.90 4.93
C GLU A 589 45.75 35.94 4.72
N ALA A 590 44.51 35.60 5.08
CA ALA A 590 43.36 36.45 4.87
C ALA A 590 43.25 37.52 5.95
N ALA A 591 42.90 38.73 5.52
CA ALA A 591 42.51 39.79 6.44
C ALA A 591 41.04 39.60 6.89
N TRP A 592 40.18 39.20 5.95
CA TRP A 592 38.75 39.05 6.18
C TRP A 592 38.25 37.70 5.70
N SER A 593 37.18 37.27 6.34
CA SER A 593 36.36 36.16 5.88
C SER A 593 34.94 36.63 5.76
N VAL A 594 34.32 36.36 4.62
CA VAL A 594 32.92 36.66 4.36
C VAL A 594 32.18 35.36 4.04
N THR A 595 31.36 34.91 4.96
CA THR A 595 30.57 33.69 4.83
C THR A 595 29.17 34.03 4.31
N ARG A 596 28.67 33.36 3.26
CA ARG A 596 27.34 33.62 2.69
C ARG A 596 26.34 32.50 2.97
N PHE A 597 25.14 32.88 3.41
CA PHE A 597 24.03 31.97 3.65
C PHE A 597 22.67 32.69 3.58
N ALA A 598 21.64 32.10 2.95
CA ALA A 598 20.28 32.66 2.86
C ALA A 598 20.23 34.10 2.32
N GLY A 599 21.02 34.39 1.27
CA GLY A 599 21.17 35.74 0.71
C GLY A 599 21.87 36.75 1.63
N LYS A 600 22.20 36.38 2.87
CA LYS A 600 22.94 37.19 3.84
C LYS A 600 24.43 36.88 3.75
N ALA A 601 25.27 37.87 4.03
CA ALA A 601 26.71 37.69 4.18
C ALA A 601 27.08 38.05 5.62
N MET A 602 27.95 37.27 6.26
CA MET A 602 28.51 37.53 7.58
C MET A 602 30.02 37.71 7.43
N GLY A 603 30.56 38.79 7.98
CA GLY A 603 31.98 39.12 7.90
C GLY A 603 32.65 39.03 9.27
N ALA A 604 33.85 38.46 9.31
CA ALA A 604 34.74 38.49 10.46
C ALA A 604 36.17 38.82 10.02
N ARG A 605 37.00 39.28 10.95
CA ARG A 605 38.44 39.40 10.75
C ARG A 605 39.07 38.02 10.91
N CYS A 606 39.85 37.58 9.92
CA CYS A 606 40.68 36.38 10.04
C CYS A 606 41.94 36.70 10.85
N ARG A 607 42.58 37.82 10.50
CA ARG A 607 43.77 38.33 11.15
C ARG A 607 43.61 39.80 11.51
N PRO A 608 43.47 40.15 12.79
CA PRO A 608 43.28 41.54 13.22
C PRO A 608 44.36 42.48 12.71
N ASP A 609 45.62 42.05 12.67
CA ASP A 609 46.75 42.87 12.21
C ASP A 609 46.73 43.15 10.69
N LEU A 610 46.37 42.15 9.88
CA LEU A 610 46.18 42.30 8.43
C LEU A 610 44.90 43.09 8.12
N ALA A 611 43.85 42.89 8.91
CA ALA A 611 42.62 43.66 8.82
C ALA A 611 42.86 45.14 9.12
N GLU A 612 43.67 45.47 10.13
CA GLU A 612 43.97 46.85 10.48
C GLU A 612 44.86 47.57 9.46
N THR A 613 45.67 46.82 8.72
CA THR A 613 46.54 47.32 7.65
C THR A 613 45.95 47.15 6.24
N SER A 614 44.69 46.68 6.14
CA SER A 614 44.01 46.49 4.85
C SER A 614 43.72 47.81 4.14
N GLY A 615 43.66 47.76 2.81
CA GLY A 615 43.26 48.94 2.01
C GLY A 615 44.39 49.94 1.77
N ILE A 616 45.64 49.47 1.71
CA ILE A 616 46.82 50.27 1.33
C ILE A 616 47.14 50.10 -0.17
N ALA A 617 46.71 49.00 -0.80
CA ALA A 617 46.90 48.72 -2.22
C ALA A 617 45.68 48.02 -2.85
N ARG A 618 45.64 47.92 -4.17
CA ARG A 618 44.56 47.26 -4.94
C ARG A 618 45.10 46.36 -6.07
N VAL A 619 44.38 45.32 -6.46
CA VAL A 619 44.68 44.55 -7.68
C VAL A 619 44.26 45.32 -8.94
N SER A 620 44.81 44.95 -10.11
CA SER A 620 44.48 45.61 -11.40
C SER A 620 43.06 45.28 -11.87
N ASP A 621 42.56 44.06 -11.64
CA ASP A 621 41.22 43.62 -12.07
C ASP A 621 40.10 44.44 -11.42
N ILE A 622 39.29 45.12 -12.24
CA ILE A 622 38.14 45.92 -11.81
C ILE A 622 37.04 45.02 -11.21
N SER A 623 36.81 43.85 -11.80
CA SER A 623 35.73 42.93 -11.41
C SER A 623 36.01 42.31 -10.05
N ALA A 624 37.25 41.85 -9.82
CA ALA A 624 37.69 41.35 -8.52
C ALA A 624 37.56 42.42 -7.43
N ARG A 625 37.99 43.66 -7.69
CA ARG A 625 37.84 44.79 -6.75
C ARG A 625 36.37 45.08 -6.41
N ARG A 626 35.49 45.09 -7.41
CA ARG A 626 34.05 45.32 -7.20
C ARG A 626 33.44 44.21 -6.34
N ARG A 627 33.74 42.95 -6.65
CA ARG A 627 33.25 41.78 -5.90
C ARG A 627 33.75 41.79 -4.46
N TRP A 628 35.03 42.06 -4.24
CA TRP A 628 35.64 42.18 -2.90
C TRP A 628 34.93 43.23 -2.04
N ARG A 629 34.73 44.45 -2.58
CA ARG A 629 34.02 45.53 -1.89
C ARG A 629 32.58 45.16 -1.58
N GLN A 630 31.90 44.56 -2.56
CA GLN A 630 30.52 44.12 -2.40
C GLN A 630 30.39 43.08 -1.28
N LEU A 631 31.32 42.12 -1.19
CA LEU A 631 31.32 41.11 -0.14
C LEU A 631 31.60 41.72 1.24
N LEU A 632 32.66 42.51 1.39
CA LEU A 632 33.06 43.04 2.69
C LEU A 632 32.11 44.14 3.22
N PHE A 633 31.64 45.04 2.36
CA PHE A 633 30.87 46.19 2.81
C PHE A 633 29.38 45.90 3.00
N ASN A 634 28.84 44.85 2.35
CA ASN A 634 27.43 44.49 2.47
C ASN A 634 27.17 43.33 3.44
N CYS A 635 28.20 42.76 4.06
CA CYS A 635 28.01 41.73 5.07
C CYS A 635 27.56 42.33 6.43
N ARG A 636 26.95 41.51 7.27
CA ARG A 636 26.71 41.81 8.68
C ARG A 636 27.95 41.42 9.50
N PRO A 637 28.25 42.09 10.61
CA PRO A 637 29.29 41.63 11.51
C PRO A 637 28.94 40.24 12.05
N ASP A 638 29.94 39.37 12.14
CA ASP A 638 29.86 38.17 12.96
C ASP A 638 29.70 38.60 14.43
N PRO A 639 28.69 38.10 15.16
CA PRO A 639 28.47 38.47 16.56
C PRO A 639 29.63 38.08 17.49
N SER A 640 30.53 37.20 17.05
CA SER A 640 31.74 36.82 17.80
C SER A 640 32.94 37.77 17.61
N ASP A 641 32.90 38.69 16.63
CA ASP A 641 34.00 39.64 16.35
C ASP A 641 33.56 41.10 16.54
N GLU A 642 33.62 41.58 17.78
CA GLU A 642 33.25 42.96 18.14
C GLU A 642 34.08 44.03 17.40
N GLY A 643 35.32 43.72 17.01
CA GLY A 643 36.21 44.64 16.31
C GLY A 643 36.05 44.67 14.79
N PHE A 644 35.17 43.83 14.23
CA PHE A 644 34.90 43.80 12.78
C PHE A 644 34.37 45.14 12.26
N ASN A 645 33.34 45.68 12.92
CA ASN A 645 32.67 46.91 12.47
C ASN A 645 33.60 48.14 12.49
N PRO A 646 34.37 48.40 13.56
CA PRO A 646 35.38 49.45 13.57
C PRO A 646 36.43 49.30 12.47
N ALA A 647 37.00 48.10 12.28
CA ALA A 647 38.03 47.85 11.28
C ALA A 647 37.49 48.01 9.85
N ARG A 648 36.31 47.44 9.56
CA ARG A 648 35.62 47.58 8.27
C ARG A 648 35.32 49.05 7.94
N SER A 649 34.87 49.83 8.93
CA SER A 649 34.52 51.24 8.73
C SER A 649 35.75 52.08 8.35
N ARG A 650 36.90 51.84 8.98
CA ARG A 650 38.18 52.49 8.65
C ARG A 650 38.60 52.21 7.20
N ILE A 651 38.50 50.97 6.76
CA ILE A 651 38.85 50.59 5.38
C ILE A 651 37.86 51.15 4.38
N ARG A 652 36.56 51.12 4.70
CA ARG A 652 35.54 51.72 3.85
C ARG A 652 35.83 53.19 3.62
N GLN A 653 36.30 53.92 4.64
CA GLN A 653 36.77 55.30 4.49
C GLN A 653 38.02 55.36 3.59
N SER A 654 39.09 54.61 3.90
CA SER A 654 40.35 54.61 3.12
C SER A 654 40.15 54.32 1.62
N VAL A 655 39.35 53.30 1.31
CA VAL A 655 39.09 52.82 -0.06
C VAL A 655 38.22 53.79 -0.87
N ILE A 656 37.41 54.62 -0.19
CA ILE A 656 36.55 55.64 -0.84
C ILE A 656 37.28 56.98 -0.94
N SER A 657 38.11 57.36 0.04
CA SER A 657 38.76 58.67 0.11
C SER A 657 40.07 58.77 -0.67
N THR A 658 40.70 57.65 -1.01
CA THR A 658 42.09 57.62 -1.50
C THR A 658 42.24 56.73 -2.73
N GLU A 659 42.95 57.19 -3.76
CA GLU A 659 43.38 56.31 -4.85
C GLU A 659 44.50 55.38 -4.38
N LEU A 660 44.19 54.09 -4.27
CA LEU A 660 45.15 53.09 -3.83
C LEU A 660 46.13 52.70 -4.95
N PRO A 661 47.43 52.55 -4.67
CA PRO A 661 48.41 52.03 -5.61
C PRO A 661 48.06 50.60 -6.06
N THR A 662 48.37 50.27 -7.31
CA THR A 662 48.15 48.93 -7.86
C THR A 662 49.29 48.01 -7.43
N ALA A 663 48.96 46.87 -6.82
CA ALA A 663 49.95 45.84 -6.49
C ALA A 663 50.19 44.93 -7.71
N GLU A 664 51.44 44.88 -8.19
CA GLU A 664 51.85 44.02 -9.30
C GLU A 664 52.11 42.58 -8.82
N GLY A 665 51.75 41.58 -9.63
CA GLY A 665 52.03 40.16 -9.36
C GLY A 665 50.98 39.38 -8.54
N ILE A 666 49.91 40.02 -8.06
CA ILE A 666 48.84 39.34 -7.29
C ILE A 666 47.78 38.79 -8.25
N VAL A 667 47.75 37.47 -8.43
CA VAL A 667 46.71 36.76 -9.18
C VAL A 667 45.53 36.47 -8.26
N SER A 668 44.32 36.91 -8.63
CA SER A 668 43.09 36.59 -7.89
C SER A 668 42.67 35.15 -8.20
N SER A 669 42.45 34.31 -7.19
CA SER A 669 41.89 32.98 -7.41
C SER A 669 40.45 33.06 -7.94
N ALA A 670 40.10 32.19 -8.89
CA ALA A 670 38.77 32.13 -9.49
C ALA A 670 37.80 31.42 -8.52
N GLN A 671 37.13 32.16 -7.65
CA GLN A 671 36.17 31.58 -6.71
C GLN A 671 34.76 31.40 -7.31
N ALA A 672 34.18 30.24 -7.01
CA ALA A 672 32.92 29.69 -7.53
C ALA A 672 31.77 30.71 -7.65
N ALA A 673 30.97 30.53 -8.70
CA ALA A 673 29.75 31.28 -8.91
C ALA A 673 28.70 30.94 -7.84
N ALA A 674 27.85 31.90 -7.48
CA ALA A 674 26.72 31.64 -6.60
C ALA A 674 25.76 30.63 -7.27
N PRO A 675 25.09 29.75 -6.50
CA PRO A 675 24.09 28.84 -7.04
C PRO A 675 22.99 29.61 -7.80
N ARG A 676 22.49 29.03 -8.89
CA ARG A 676 21.32 29.56 -9.62
C ARG A 676 20.05 29.21 -8.83
N ASP A 677 19.12 30.15 -8.73
CA ASP A 677 17.78 29.90 -8.20
C ASP A 677 16.97 29.08 -9.23
N LEU A 678 16.90 27.77 -9.05
CA LEU A 678 16.01 26.91 -9.83
C LEU A 678 14.66 26.78 -9.10
N THR A 679 13.57 26.97 -9.83
CA THR A 679 12.22 26.72 -9.29
C THR A 679 11.92 25.22 -9.36
N VAL A 680 11.51 24.63 -8.23
CA VAL A 680 11.09 23.21 -8.16
C VAL A 680 9.85 23.00 -9.03
N ALA A 681 9.83 21.94 -9.82
CA ALA A 681 8.71 21.60 -10.67
C ALA A 681 7.47 21.20 -9.84
N ALA A 682 6.26 21.56 -10.27
CA ALA A 682 5.03 21.29 -9.52
C ALA A 682 4.76 19.79 -9.34
N GLU A 683 5.24 18.98 -10.30
CA GLU A 683 5.21 17.52 -10.33
C GLU A 683 5.94 16.90 -9.13
N VAL A 684 6.96 17.59 -8.60
CA VAL A 684 7.72 17.13 -7.43
C VAL A 684 6.86 17.17 -6.17
N GLU A 685 6.10 18.23 -5.96
CA GLU A 685 5.16 18.34 -4.82
C GLU A 685 4.05 17.29 -4.90
N ARG A 686 3.62 16.93 -6.12
CA ARG A 686 2.69 15.82 -6.36
C ARG A 686 3.28 14.48 -5.97
N LEU A 687 4.52 14.19 -6.37
CA LEU A 687 5.22 12.97 -5.96
C LEU A 687 5.44 12.90 -4.45
N LEU A 688 5.76 14.02 -3.80
CA LEU A 688 5.85 14.08 -2.34
C LEU A 688 4.52 13.73 -1.67
N ALA A 689 3.40 14.25 -2.18
CA ALA A 689 2.07 13.90 -1.66
C ALA A 689 1.74 12.42 -1.85
N ILE A 690 2.09 11.84 -3.02
CA ILE A 690 1.91 10.40 -3.29
C ILE A 690 2.73 9.55 -2.32
N ALA A 691 4.01 9.89 -2.14
CA ALA A 691 4.90 9.19 -1.21
C ALA A 691 4.39 9.28 0.24
N ALA A 692 3.93 10.46 0.67
CA ALA A 692 3.36 10.67 2.00
C ALA A 692 2.09 9.83 2.21
N ALA A 693 1.15 9.88 1.26
CA ALA A 693 -0.10 9.14 1.33
C ALA A 693 0.14 7.63 1.43
N ARG A 694 1.07 7.10 0.63
CA ARG A 694 1.45 5.68 0.70
C ARG A 694 2.15 5.32 2.00
N ALA A 695 3.09 6.15 2.47
CA ALA A 695 3.79 5.92 3.73
C ALA A 695 2.88 6.00 4.96
N GLY A 696 1.80 6.79 4.89
CA GLY A 696 0.76 6.85 5.93
C GLY A 696 -0.13 5.62 5.99
N GLY A 697 -0.39 4.99 4.83
CA GLY A 697 -1.23 3.79 4.74
C GLY A 697 -0.50 2.48 5.04
N ARG A 698 0.80 2.38 4.72
CA ARG A 698 1.58 1.13 4.82
C ARG A 698 3.08 1.38 5.04
N THR A 699 3.79 0.34 5.45
CA THR A 699 5.19 0.43 5.92
C THR A 699 6.23 0.61 4.81
N GLY A 700 5.88 0.43 3.53
CA GLY A 700 6.80 0.56 2.38
C GLY A 700 6.07 0.66 1.05
N ILE A 701 6.74 1.13 0.00
CA ILE A 701 6.20 1.26 -1.37
C ILE A 701 6.98 0.30 -2.27
N PRO A 702 6.36 -0.75 -2.84
CA PRO A 702 7.06 -1.62 -3.78
C PRO A 702 7.73 -0.80 -4.88
N PHE A 703 9.00 -1.09 -5.18
CA PHE A 703 9.82 -0.24 -6.06
C PHE A 703 9.20 -0.07 -7.46
N ARG A 704 8.52 -1.11 -7.96
CA ARG A 704 7.78 -1.04 -9.23
C ARG A 704 6.63 -0.04 -9.19
N GLU A 705 5.88 -0.02 -8.09
CA GLU A 705 4.79 0.92 -7.91
C GLU A 705 5.32 2.35 -7.83
N TRP A 706 6.38 2.58 -7.04
CA TRP A 706 7.08 3.86 -6.99
C TRP A 706 7.53 4.31 -8.39
N SER A 707 8.17 3.42 -9.14
CA SER A 707 8.61 3.67 -10.51
C SER A 707 7.46 4.10 -11.42
N GLY A 708 6.30 3.42 -11.31
CA GLY A 708 5.11 3.76 -12.08
C GLY A 708 4.47 5.09 -11.69
N HIS A 709 4.60 5.53 -10.42
CA HIS A 709 4.18 6.88 -10.01
C HIS A 709 5.13 7.94 -10.55
N VAL A 710 6.45 7.73 -10.45
CA VAL A 710 7.46 8.64 -11.01
C VAL A 710 7.27 8.82 -12.51
N GLU A 711 7.05 7.74 -13.25
CA GLU A 711 6.80 7.79 -14.69
C GLU A 711 5.54 8.58 -15.03
N ARG A 712 4.41 8.30 -14.37
CA ARG A 712 3.13 8.99 -14.64
C ARG A 712 3.15 10.47 -14.28
N VAL A 713 3.85 10.85 -13.21
CA VAL A 713 3.88 12.24 -12.74
C VAL A 713 4.96 13.06 -13.42
N MET A 714 6.14 12.48 -13.68
CA MET A 714 7.29 13.22 -14.23
C MET A 714 7.52 12.99 -15.73
N GLY A 715 6.90 11.97 -16.34
CA GLY A 715 7.08 11.65 -17.77
C GLY A 715 8.51 11.24 -18.15
N LEU A 716 9.24 10.57 -17.25
CA LEU A 716 10.67 10.27 -17.42
C LEU A 716 10.92 8.86 -17.98
N SER A 717 11.96 8.73 -18.81
CA SER A 717 12.54 7.43 -19.20
C SER A 717 13.03 6.62 -17.99
N ARG A 718 13.09 5.29 -18.09
CA ARG A 718 13.55 4.37 -17.03
C ARG A 718 14.91 4.72 -16.43
N GLU A 719 15.88 5.16 -17.23
CA GLU A 719 17.22 5.53 -16.76
C GLU A 719 17.20 6.82 -15.91
N ARG A 720 16.54 7.87 -16.41
CA ARG A 720 16.33 9.12 -15.67
C ARG A 720 15.53 8.92 -14.38
N MET A 721 14.56 8.00 -14.37
CA MET A 721 13.79 7.66 -13.17
C MET A 721 14.67 7.01 -12.08
N ARG A 722 15.61 6.14 -12.44
CA ARG A 722 16.59 5.58 -11.48
C ARG A 722 17.49 6.66 -10.90
N ALA A 723 18.03 7.55 -11.74
CA ALA A 723 18.86 8.65 -11.29
C ALA A 723 18.10 9.64 -10.41
N LEU A 724 16.84 9.93 -10.74
CA LEU A 724 15.97 10.78 -9.91
C LEU A 724 15.69 10.12 -8.55
N THR A 725 15.35 8.84 -8.54
CA THR A 725 15.10 8.10 -7.29
C THR A 725 16.37 8.02 -6.44
N ARG A 726 17.55 7.85 -7.06
CA ARG A 726 18.85 7.95 -6.39
C ARG A 726 19.06 9.32 -5.75
N SER A 727 18.78 10.40 -6.48
CA SER A 727 18.86 11.77 -5.96
C SER A 727 17.97 11.98 -4.74
N TRP A 728 16.74 11.47 -4.75
CA TRP A 728 15.85 11.54 -3.57
C TRP A 728 16.34 10.70 -2.39
N ALA A 729 16.98 9.55 -2.66
CA ALA A 729 17.59 8.73 -1.62
C ALA A 729 18.79 9.42 -0.96
N GLU A 730 19.67 9.99 -1.78
CA GLU A 730 20.87 10.74 -1.35
C GLU A 730 20.49 12.06 -0.66
N ALA A 731 19.39 12.71 -1.09
CA ALA A 731 18.77 13.83 -0.41
C ALA A 731 18.19 13.47 0.97
N GLY A 732 18.11 12.18 1.29
CA GLY A 732 17.57 11.70 2.56
C GLY A 732 16.04 11.80 2.66
N ILE A 733 15.33 11.87 1.54
CA ILE A 733 13.85 11.91 1.50
C ILE A 733 13.26 10.51 1.61
N LEU A 734 13.91 9.53 0.97
CA LEU A 734 13.51 8.13 0.95
C LEU A 734 14.70 7.19 1.12
N ASP A 735 14.42 5.93 1.43
CA ASP A 735 15.36 4.81 1.44
C ASP A 735 14.91 3.76 0.41
N ILE A 736 15.84 3.11 -0.29
CA ILE A 736 15.55 2.02 -1.21
C ILE A 736 16.18 0.76 -0.63
N ALA A 737 15.39 -0.12 -0.03
CA ALA A 737 15.89 -1.27 0.70
C ALA A 737 15.46 -2.60 0.07
N PHE A 738 16.33 -3.60 0.22
CA PHE A 738 16.09 -4.97 -0.17
C PHE A 738 15.82 -5.81 1.07
N TYR A 739 14.78 -6.65 1.06
CA TYR A 739 14.53 -7.50 2.21
C TYR A 739 15.50 -8.68 2.23
N ALA A 740 16.10 -8.98 3.38
CA ALA A 740 17.15 -10.00 3.52
C ALA A 740 16.64 -11.43 3.32
N ARG A 741 15.33 -11.64 3.52
CA ARG A 741 14.68 -12.95 3.44
C ARG A 741 13.74 -13.07 2.24
N TRP A 742 13.48 -12.02 1.47
CA TRP A 742 12.60 -12.09 0.30
C TRP A 742 13.28 -11.31 -0.82
N ARG A 743 13.09 -11.74 -2.07
CA ARG A 743 13.60 -10.99 -3.22
C ARG A 743 12.68 -9.80 -3.54
N HIS A 744 12.57 -8.91 -2.56
CA HIS A 744 11.64 -7.80 -2.53
C HIS A 744 12.41 -6.48 -2.33
N CYS A 745 12.13 -5.50 -3.19
CA CYS A 745 12.69 -4.15 -3.12
C CYS A 745 11.57 -3.15 -2.84
N SER A 746 11.73 -2.35 -1.79
CA SER A 746 10.76 -1.33 -1.40
C SER A 746 11.42 0.02 -1.18
N VAL A 747 10.63 1.07 -1.42
CA VAL A 747 10.94 2.46 -1.14
C VAL A 747 10.25 2.85 0.15
N PHE A 748 11.02 3.38 1.09
CA PHE A 748 10.56 3.82 2.40
C PHE A 748 10.68 5.34 2.44
N ALA A 749 9.58 6.06 2.68
CA ALA A 749 9.68 7.47 2.99
C ALA A 749 10.42 7.63 4.33
N ARG A 750 11.18 8.72 4.51
CA ARG A 750 11.82 9.03 5.79
C ARG A 750 11.01 10.11 6.50
N ALA A 751 10.78 9.94 7.80
CA ALA A 751 10.15 10.97 8.61
C ALA A 751 11.04 12.24 8.65
N PRO A 752 10.45 13.46 8.63
CA PRO A 752 11.20 14.70 8.80
C PRO A 752 12.11 14.63 10.02
N THR A 753 13.39 14.97 9.85
CA THR A 753 14.37 15.07 10.94
C THR A 753 15.23 16.29 10.71
N LEU A 754 15.36 17.14 11.74
CA LEU A 754 16.26 18.29 11.73
C LEU A 754 17.65 17.76 12.08
N VAL A 755 18.57 17.75 11.11
CA VAL A 755 19.93 17.25 11.32
C VAL A 755 20.87 18.42 11.53
N GLY A 756 21.29 18.62 12.77
CA GLY A 756 22.27 19.62 13.19
C GLY A 756 23.71 19.17 12.96
N PHE A 757 24.59 20.14 12.74
CA PHE A 757 26.03 19.96 12.70
C PHE A 757 26.73 21.23 13.18
N ARG A 758 27.94 21.06 13.71
CA ARG A 758 28.76 22.18 14.15
C ARG A 758 29.47 22.80 12.94
N THR A 759 29.54 24.12 12.90
CA THR A 759 30.36 24.89 11.95
C THR A 759 31.47 25.59 12.71
N GLU A 760 32.40 26.23 12.01
CA GLU A 760 33.46 27.04 12.66
C GLU A 760 32.90 28.17 13.55
N ARG A 761 31.68 28.67 13.25
CA ARG A 761 31.13 29.91 13.84
C ARG A 761 29.81 29.71 14.58
N GLY A 762 29.40 28.47 14.81
CA GLY A 762 28.11 28.15 15.40
C GLY A 762 27.58 26.83 14.89
N PHE A 763 26.33 26.80 14.46
CA PHE A 763 25.63 25.58 14.09
C PHE A 763 24.90 25.73 12.76
N GLY A 764 24.92 24.66 11.98
CA GLY A 764 24.06 24.47 10.82
C GLY A 764 23.06 23.37 11.08
N ALA A 765 21.94 23.41 10.38
CA ALA A 765 21.02 22.29 10.34
C ALA A 765 20.41 22.15 8.95
N THR A 766 20.09 20.91 8.57
CA THR A 766 19.39 20.59 7.33
C THR A 766 18.31 19.58 7.63
N ILE A 767 17.11 19.79 7.08
CA ILE A 767 16.01 18.85 7.26
C ILE A 767 16.16 17.72 6.25
N LEU A 768 16.28 16.50 6.77
CA LEU A 768 16.10 15.27 6.00
C LEU A 768 14.67 14.77 6.16
N GLY A 769 14.28 13.86 5.29
CA GLY A 769 12.94 13.27 5.27
C GLY A 769 11.98 13.95 4.32
N LEU A 770 10.84 13.29 4.12
CA LEU A 770 9.75 13.77 3.30
C LEU A 770 9.12 14.99 3.98
N LEU A 771 9.19 16.17 3.36
CA LEU A 771 8.68 17.42 3.94
C LEU A 771 7.52 18.01 3.12
N LEU A 772 6.31 17.89 3.65
CA LEU A 772 5.09 18.45 3.07
C LEU A 772 5.05 19.99 3.24
N PRO A 773 4.31 20.71 2.38
CA PRO A 773 4.20 22.17 2.45
C PRO A 773 3.75 22.71 3.82
N THR A 774 2.88 22.00 4.53
CA THR A 774 2.38 22.35 5.87
C THR A 774 3.51 22.36 6.91
N THR A 775 4.29 21.29 6.98
CA THR A 775 5.45 21.18 7.88
C THR A 775 6.54 22.16 7.50
N ARG A 776 6.81 22.33 6.20
CA ARG A 776 7.76 23.33 5.69
C ARG A 776 7.41 24.75 6.18
N ARG A 777 6.13 25.12 6.14
CA ARG A 777 5.64 26.40 6.68
C ARG A 777 5.83 26.50 8.20
N SER A 778 5.54 25.42 8.94
CA SER A 778 5.73 25.36 10.40
C SER A 778 7.20 25.58 10.78
N VAL A 779 8.12 24.89 10.12
CA VAL A 779 9.57 25.05 10.30
C VAL A 779 10.02 26.48 10.02
N ARG A 780 9.58 27.09 8.91
CA ARG A 780 9.92 28.49 8.58
C ARG A 780 9.49 29.44 9.67
N LEU A 781 8.24 29.34 10.14
CA LEU A 781 7.72 30.18 11.22
C LEU A 781 8.51 29.98 12.52
N ALA A 782 8.83 28.73 12.87
CA ALA A 782 9.63 28.41 14.04
C ALA A 782 11.06 29.00 13.95
N ALA A 783 11.66 28.96 12.76
CA ALA A 783 12.99 29.52 12.48
C ALA A 783 13.01 31.03 12.64
N GLU A 784 12.03 31.72 12.05
CA GLU A 784 11.88 33.17 12.15
C GLU A 784 11.74 33.61 13.61
N GLN A 785 10.89 32.93 14.38
CA GLN A 785 10.71 33.19 15.81
C GLN A 785 11.95 32.89 16.65
N ALA A 786 12.79 31.94 16.23
CA ALA A 786 14.05 31.62 16.90
C ALA A 786 15.22 32.52 16.45
N GLY A 787 14.99 33.45 15.51
CA GLY A 787 16.05 34.31 14.94
C GLY A 787 17.08 33.55 14.12
N VAL A 788 16.69 32.41 13.53
CA VAL A 788 17.57 31.54 12.74
C VAL A 788 17.49 31.90 11.27
N ALA A 789 18.65 31.95 10.60
CA ALA A 789 18.65 32.11 9.15
C ALA A 789 18.23 30.79 8.50
N ILE A 790 17.24 30.84 7.61
CA ILE A 790 16.70 29.68 6.91
C ILE A 790 16.68 29.96 5.40
N GLU A 791 16.98 28.95 4.60
CA GLU A 791 16.97 28.99 3.14
C GLU A 791 16.42 27.67 2.60
N GLU A 792 15.71 27.73 1.49
CA GLU A 792 15.40 26.56 0.67
C GLU A 792 16.29 26.59 -0.56
N ARG A 793 17.18 25.60 -0.65
CA ARG A 793 18.11 25.52 -1.77
C ARG A 793 17.54 24.62 -2.84
N ALA A 794 17.57 25.13 -4.05
CA ALA A 794 17.25 24.37 -5.23
C ALA A 794 18.36 23.34 -5.51
N HIS A 795 17.97 22.28 -6.21
CA HIS A 795 18.83 21.14 -6.55
C HIS A 795 19.64 21.39 -7.80
N VAL A 796 20.47 20.41 -8.18
CA VAL A 796 21.09 20.35 -9.51
C VAL A 796 20.03 20.35 -10.64
N THR A 797 18.82 19.86 -10.35
CA THR A 797 17.69 19.77 -11.29
C THR A 797 16.39 20.25 -10.64
N ALA A 798 15.48 20.86 -11.42
CA ALA A 798 14.14 21.24 -10.95
C ALA A 798 13.27 20.04 -10.51
N GLN A 799 13.70 18.81 -10.81
CA GLN A 799 12.97 17.56 -10.57
C GLN A 799 13.13 16.98 -9.16
N ALA A 800 13.98 17.57 -8.32
CA ALA A 800 14.16 17.13 -6.94
C ALA A 800 13.61 18.16 -5.92
N PRO A 801 13.14 17.75 -4.73
CA PRO A 801 12.39 18.63 -3.83
C PRO A 801 13.29 19.46 -2.95
N ALA A 802 13.16 20.79 -2.97
CA ALA A 802 14.04 21.74 -2.29
C ALA A 802 14.43 21.32 -0.86
N ILE A 803 15.71 21.50 -0.53
CA ILE A 803 16.25 21.17 0.79
C ILE A 803 16.19 22.40 1.68
N VAL A 804 15.57 22.25 2.86
CA VAL A 804 15.53 23.29 3.88
C VAL A 804 16.79 23.22 4.72
N THR A 805 17.59 24.30 4.70
CA THR A 805 18.82 24.41 5.49
C THR A 805 18.81 25.69 6.32
N MET A 806 19.56 25.67 7.43
CA MET A 806 19.50 26.68 8.48
C MET A 806 20.90 26.98 9.04
N ARG A 807 21.09 28.20 9.54
CA ARG A 807 22.30 28.62 10.28
C ARG A 807 21.93 29.45 11.51
N CYS A 808 22.57 29.14 12.63
CA CYS A 808 22.39 29.83 13.90
C CYS A 808 23.70 29.88 14.70
N SER A 809 23.78 30.78 15.67
CA SER A 809 24.96 30.92 16.53
C SER A 809 24.91 30.02 17.76
N ARG A 810 23.72 29.55 18.14
CA ARG A 810 23.47 28.80 19.38
C ARG A 810 22.67 27.54 19.15
N GLN A 811 23.00 26.49 19.89
CA GLN A 811 22.35 25.18 19.81
C GLN A 811 20.87 25.25 20.23
N GLU A 812 20.55 26.02 21.27
CA GLU A 812 19.20 26.14 21.83
C GLU A 812 18.19 26.68 20.81
N GLN A 813 18.67 27.39 19.77
CA GLN A 813 17.83 27.86 18.68
C GLN A 813 17.30 26.69 17.82
N LEU A 814 18.13 25.66 17.58
CA LEU A 814 17.72 24.46 16.85
C LEU A 814 16.76 23.60 17.68
N GLU A 815 17.00 23.49 18.99
CA GLU A 815 16.09 22.80 19.93
C GLU A 815 14.72 23.47 20.00
N ALA A 816 14.69 24.81 20.00
CA ALA A 816 13.45 25.58 19.95
C ALA A 816 12.68 25.35 18.64
N ILE A 817 13.38 25.27 17.50
CA ILE A 817 12.75 24.93 16.21
C ILE A 817 12.19 23.52 16.23
N SER A 818 12.99 22.54 16.67
CA SER A 818 12.58 21.15 16.78
C SER A 818 11.30 20.99 17.59
N THR A 819 11.25 21.62 18.76
CA THR A 819 10.10 21.56 19.67
C THR A 819 8.85 22.21 19.07
N ARG A 820 8.98 23.41 18.48
CA ARG A 820 7.83 24.16 17.92
C ARG A 820 7.28 23.54 16.64
N ALA A 821 8.16 23.04 15.79
CA ALA A 821 7.77 22.45 14.50
C ALA A 821 7.38 20.97 14.62
N GLY A 822 7.63 20.32 15.77
CA GLY A 822 7.40 18.90 15.96
C GLY A 822 8.34 18.01 15.13
N VAL A 823 9.53 18.52 14.79
CA VAL A 823 10.52 17.80 13.97
C VAL A 823 11.70 17.40 14.86
N PRO A 824 12.03 16.10 15.02
CA PRO A 824 13.10 15.67 15.92
C PRO A 824 14.47 16.22 15.51
N LEU A 825 15.24 16.72 16.48
CA LEU A 825 16.64 17.13 16.31
C LEU A 825 17.58 15.93 16.51
N ARG A 826 18.46 15.71 15.52
CA ARG A 826 19.58 14.76 15.58
C ARG A 826 20.86 15.45 15.11
N TRP A 827 22.02 14.89 15.44
CA TRP A 827 23.31 15.47 15.12
C TRP A 827 24.14 14.60 14.20
N LEU A 828 24.78 15.19 13.20
CA LEU A 828 25.64 14.49 12.24
C LEU A 828 26.96 14.04 12.86
N GLU A 829 27.38 12.80 12.58
CA GLU A 829 28.67 12.21 12.91
C GLU A 829 29.60 12.18 11.67
N PHE A 830 30.77 12.81 11.80
CA PHE A 830 31.76 12.96 10.72
C PHE A 830 32.84 11.85 10.70
N GLU A 831 32.87 10.97 11.71
CA GLU A 831 33.79 9.84 11.79
C GLU A 831 33.38 8.69 10.84
N PHE A 832 33.51 8.91 9.53
CA PHE A 832 33.13 7.93 8.50
C PHE A 832 33.82 6.57 8.64
N ALA A 833 35.03 6.51 9.19
CA ALA A 833 35.72 5.25 9.45
C ALA A 833 34.94 4.36 10.43
N ARG A 834 34.43 4.95 11.51
CA ARG A 834 33.60 4.27 12.50
C ARG A 834 32.27 3.81 11.91
N TYR A 835 31.69 4.59 11.00
CA TYR A 835 30.47 4.19 10.30
C TYR A 835 30.72 3.04 9.32
N ALA A 836 31.88 3.01 8.65
CA ALA A 836 32.27 1.91 7.78
C ALA A 836 32.42 0.58 8.55
N GLU A 837 32.97 0.64 9.76
CA GLU A 837 33.09 -0.51 10.69
C GLU A 837 31.73 -1.06 11.17
N GLN A 838 30.65 -0.27 11.06
CA GLN A 838 29.29 -0.70 11.44
C GLN A 838 28.55 -1.41 10.30
N SER A 839 29.19 -1.60 9.13
CA SER A 839 28.60 -2.35 8.03
C SER A 839 28.25 -3.76 8.49
N ARG A 840 27.00 -4.18 8.26
CA ARG A 840 26.54 -5.52 8.61
C ARG A 840 27.25 -6.59 7.77
N HIS A 841 27.51 -6.26 6.50
CA HIS A 841 28.26 -7.10 5.58
C HIS A 841 29.28 -6.22 4.88
N ASP A 842 30.55 -6.41 5.20
CA ASP A 842 31.69 -5.69 4.63
C ASP A 842 32.30 -6.40 3.40
N GLY A 843 31.80 -7.60 3.09
CA GLY A 843 32.25 -8.40 1.95
C GLY A 843 33.55 -9.17 2.19
N PHE A 844 34.17 -9.09 3.38
CA PHE A 844 35.41 -9.80 3.71
C PHE A 844 35.17 -11.24 4.18
N GLY A 845 34.00 -11.52 4.75
CA GLY A 845 33.57 -12.88 5.10
C GLY A 845 33.26 -13.75 3.87
N PRO A 846 32.99 -15.06 4.05
CA PRO A 846 32.60 -15.93 2.93
C PRO A 846 31.31 -15.43 2.28
N ALA A 847 31.25 -15.53 0.95
CA ALA A 847 30.06 -15.15 0.19
C ALA A 847 28.84 -16.02 0.57
N PRO A 848 27.61 -15.48 0.45
CA PRO A 848 26.39 -16.26 0.66
C PRO A 848 26.35 -17.52 -0.22
N GLN A 849 26.08 -18.66 0.41
CA GLN A 849 25.99 -19.97 -0.25
C GLN A 849 24.56 -20.25 -0.76
N ASN A 850 24.42 -21.28 -1.59
CA ASN A 850 23.12 -21.80 -2.09
C ASN A 850 22.35 -20.83 -3.00
N TYR A 851 23.03 -20.16 -3.94
CA TYR A 851 22.38 -19.37 -4.99
C TYR A 851 22.24 -20.19 -6.27
N ASP A 852 21.08 -20.08 -6.92
CA ASP A 852 20.65 -20.99 -8.00
C ASP A 852 21.22 -20.58 -9.35
N GLU A 853 21.35 -19.27 -9.59
CA GLU A 853 21.78 -18.71 -10.87
C GLU A 853 23.03 -17.84 -10.69
N ARG A 854 23.98 -18.03 -11.62
CA ARG A 854 25.24 -17.27 -11.70
C ARG A 854 25.40 -16.70 -13.09
N THR A 855 25.41 -15.37 -13.21
CA THR A 855 25.49 -14.69 -14.51
C THR A 855 26.66 -13.71 -14.54
N PRO A 856 27.55 -13.76 -15.55
CA PRO A 856 28.54 -12.71 -15.76
C PRO A 856 27.84 -11.36 -15.99
N TRP A 857 28.31 -10.32 -15.29
CA TRP A 857 27.66 -9.01 -15.33
C TRP A 857 28.52 -7.98 -16.06
N THR A 858 28.14 -7.63 -17.29
CA THR A 858 28.95 -6.78 -18.17
C THR A 858 28.62 -5.28 -18.09
N ARG A 859 27.48 -4.92 -17.51
CA ARG A 859 27.04 -3.52 -17.32
C ARG A 859 27.22 -3.08 -15.88
N TRP A 860 28.44 -3.21 -15.38
CA TRP A 860 28.73 -2.88 -13.98
C TRP A 860 29.08 -1.40 -13.78
N SER A 861 29.62 -0.63 -14.72
CA SER A 861 29.91 0.80 -14.54
C SER A 861 28.74 1.74 -14.93
N LEU A 862 28.76 3.00 -14.45
CA LEU A 862 27.86 4.06 -14.94
C LEU A 862 28.24 4.57 -16.34
N GLY A 863 29.54 4.68 -16.63
CA GLY A 863 30.06 5.12 -17.92
C GLY A 863 30.37 3.96 -18.87
N ALA A 864 30.39 4.25 -20.17
CA ALA A 864 30.85 3.30 -21.19
C ALA A 864 32.38 3.33 -21.33
N GLY A 865 32.99 2.21 -21.73
CA GLY A 865 34.38 2.17 -22.19
C GLY A 865 35.45 1.94 -21.12
N LEU A 866 35.09 1.51 -19.91
CA LEU A 866 36.09 1.02 -18.95
C LEU A 866 36.64 -0.33 -19.44
N ASP A 867 37.95 -0.51 -19.43
CA ASP A 867 38.55 -1.83 -19.65
C ASP A 867 38.32 -2.69 -18.42
N THR A 868 37.70 -3.85 -18.61
CA THR A 868 37.30 -4.76 -17.53
C THR A 868 37.98 -6.11 -17.66
N SER A 869 39.01 -6.25 -18.51
CA SER A 869 39.68 -7.53 -18.73
C SER A 869 40.35 -8.09 -17.47
N GLU A 870 40.69 -7.23 -16.52
CA GLU A 870 41.39 -7.59 -15.27
C GLU A 870 40.43 -7.87 -14.09
N ILE A 871 39.12 -7.70 -14.26
CA ILE A 871 38.11 -7.93 -13.21
C ILE A 871 36.95 -8.81 -13.69
N SER A 872 36.66 -9.84 -12.91
CA SER A 872 35.47 -10.69 -13.02
C SER A 872 34.36 -10.08 -12.16
N PHE A 873 33.19 -9.85 -12.75
CA PHE A 873 31.99 -9.39 -12.04
C PHE A 873 30.88 -10.39 -12.28
N THR A 874 30.41 -11.02 -11.19
CA THR A 874 29.40 -12.08 -11.25
C THR A 874 28.19 -11.68 -10.42
N HIS A 875 27.00 -11.77 -11.01
CA HIS A 875 25.71 -11.58 -10.34
C HIS A 875 25.14 -12.94 -9.92
N TYR A 876 24.75 -13.05 -8.65
CA TYR A 876 24.16 -14.25 -8.06
C TYR A 876 22.70 -13.99 -7.69
N VAL A 877 21.82 -14.92 -8.09
CA VAL A 877 20.38 -14.83 -7.85
C VAL A 877 19.85 -16.11 -7.19
N ARG A 878 18.90 -15.95 -6.28
CA ARG A 878 18.18 -17.05 -5.61
C ARG A 878 16.72 -16.65 -5.38
N ALA A 879 15.79 -17.57 -5.56
CA ALA A 879 14.39 -17.35 -5.19
C ALA A 879 14.28 -17.16 -3.66
N GLY A 880 13.68 -16.04 -3.22
CA GLY A 880 13.50 -15.76 -1.79
C GLY A 880 14.71 -15.19 -1.06
N CYS A 881 15.74 -14.69 -1.74
CA CYS A 881 16.85 -13.95 -1.10
C CYS A 881 17.21 -12.71 -1.92
N PRO A 882 17.85 -11.69 -1.32
CA PRO A 882 18.36 -10.55 -2.07
C PRO A 882 19.49 -10.99 -3.01
N ASP A 883 19.58 -10.34 -4.16
CA ASP A 883 20.69 -10.53 -5.09
C ASP A 883 22.01 -10.06 -4.46
N TYR A 884 23.13 -10.68 -4.83
CA TYR A 884 24.45 -10.13 -4.53
C TYR A 884 25.39 -10.17 -5.74
N TRP A 885 26.43 -9.36 -5.65
CA TRP A 885 27.48 -9.27 -6.65
C TRP A 885 28.81 -9.67 -6.06
N HIS A 886 29.53 -10.54 -6.76
CA HIS A 886 30.87 -10.99 -6.42
C HIS A 886 31.87 -10.44 -7.44
N LEU A 887 32.99 -9.95 -6.95
CA LEU A 887 34.07 -9.39 -7.76
C LEU A 887 35.35 -10.16 -7.47
N GLU A 888 36.11 -10.44 -8.53
CA GLU A 888 37.42 -11.07 -8.46
C GLU A 888 38.40 -10.30 -9.36
N ALA A 889 39.54 -9.87 -8.82
CA ALA A 889 40.61 -9.22 -9.57
C ALA A 889 41.96 -9.73 -9.07
N GLY A 890 42.72 -10.43 -9.92
CA GLY A 890 43.97 -11.07 -9.53
C GLY A 890 43.78 -12.08 -8.40
N ASP A 891 44.45 -11.86 -7.27
CA ASP A 891 44.37 -12.70 -6.06
C ASP A 891 43.36 -12.17 -5.03
N ARG A 892 42.52 -11.19 -5.38
CA ARG A 892 41.57 -10.55 -4.45
C ARG A 892 40.13 -10.77 -4.86
N SER A 893 39.26 -10.89 -3.87
CA SER A 893 37.81 -10.94 -4.10
C SER A 893 37.03 -10.20 -3.01
N VAL A 894 35.81 -9.79 -3.36
CA VAL A 894 34.85 -9.17 -2.45
C VAL A 894 33.43 -9.42 -2.96
N TRP A 895 32.43 -9.36 -2.08
CA TRP A 895 31.03 -9.41 -2.47
C TRP A 895 30.19 -8.36 -1.75
N SER A 896 29.05 -7.99 -2.33
CA SER A 896 28.10 -7.07 -1.72
C SER A 896 26.66 -7.33 -2.17
N PHE A 897 25.69 -7.12 -1.29
CA PHE A 897 24.25 -7.06 -1.62
C PHE A 897 23.84 -5.74 -2.28
N ASP A 898 24.77 -4.77 -2.42
CA ASP A 898 24.52 -3.51 -3.11
C ASP A 898 25.44 -3.34 -4.32
N LEU A 899 24.85 -3.04 -5.47
CA LEU A 899 25.58 -2.90 -6.73
C LEU A 899 26.51 -1.68 -6.72
N ASN A 900 26.15 -0.57 -6.05
CA ASN A 900 27.00 0.62 -6.02
C ASN A 900 28.26 0.40 -5.15
N THR A 901 28.12 -0.26 -4.00
CA THR A 901 29.25 -0.69 -3.18
C THR A 901 30.16 -1.65 -3.95
N ALA A 902 29.59 -2.62 -4.68
CA ALA A 902 30.38 -3.51 -5.54
C ALA A 902 31.17 -2.73 -6.61
N ARG A 903 30.54 -1.75 -7.28
CA ARG A 903 31.22 -0.87 -8.25
C ARG A 903 32.42 -0.15 -7.68
N LEU A 904 32.28 0.43 -6.49
CA LEU A 904 33.35 1.18 -5.84
C LEU A 904 34.56 0.29 -5.50
N TRP A 905 34.31 -0.92 -5.01
CA TRP A 905 35.38 -1.90 -4.81
C TRP A 905 36.05 -2.31 -6.12
N GLY A 906 35.28 -2.57 -7.18
CA GLY A 906 35.84 -2.93 -8.48
C GLY A 906 36.72 -1.84 -9.09
N LEU A 907 36.30 -0.57 -8.98
CA LEU A 907 37.10 0.58 -9.42
C LEU A 907 38.39 0.72 -8.61
N ALA A 908 38.31 0.54 -7.29
CA ALA A 908 39.48 0.57 -6.43
C ALA A 908 40.48 -0.54 -6.78
N MET A 909 40.01 -1.76 -7.04
CA MET A 909 40.86 -2.88 -7.48
C MET A 909 41.58 -2.60 -8.81
N LEU A 910 40.94 -1.88 -9.73
CA LEU A 910 41.51 -1.47 -11.02
C LEU A 910 42.36 -0.19 -10.94
N GLY A 911 42.45 0.46 -9.77
CA GLY A 911 43.12 1.75 -9.63
C GLY A 911 42.43 2.90 -10.37
N GLN A 912 41.14 2.76 -10.68
CA GLN A 912 40.35 3.75 -11.42
C GLN A 912 39.59 4.67 -10.47
N LYS A 913 39.43 5.95 -10.85
CA LYS A 913 38.70 6.93 -10.04
C LYS A 913 37.19 6.88 -10.33
N PRO A 914 36.32 6.86 -9.30
CA PRO A 914 34.87 6.86 -9.49
C PRO A 914 34.30 8.23 -9.89
N PHE A 915 35.01 9.32 -9.59
CA PHE A 915 34.56 10.70 -9.78
C PHE A 915 35.60 11.57 -10.48
N ALA A 916 35.12 12.53 -11.27
CA ALA A 916 35.92 13.65 -11.77
C ALA A 916 35.62 14.94 -10.98
N GLU A 917 36.66 15.70 -10.67
CA GLU A 917 36.51 17.06 -10.13
C GLU A 917 36.19 18.04 -11.27
N ALA A 918 35.15 18.86 -11.10
CA ALA A 918 34.76 19.91 -12.04
C ALA A 918 34.63 21.25 -11.33
N ASP A 919 35.10 22.33 -11.96
CA ASP A 919 34.96 23.73 -11.50
C ASP A 919 35.31 23.98 -10.02
N GLY A 920 36.27 23.21 -9.47
CA GLY A 920 36.84 23.39 -8.12
C GLY A 920 35.90 23.12 -6.93
N ALA A 921 34.61 22.85 -7.12
CA ALA A 921 33.67 22.60 -6.01
C ALA A 921 32.51 21.68 -6.41
N LYS A 922 32.71 20.82 -7.41
CA LYS A 922 31.71 19.88 -7.89
C LYS A 922 32.37 18.53 -8.18
N LEU A 923 31.73 17.44 -7.75
CA LEU A 923 32.11 16.08 -8.14
C LEU A 923 31.13 15.56 -9.19
N ILE A 924 31.65 14.96 -10.26
CA ILE A 924 30.87 14.30 -11.31
C ILE A 924 30.99 12.80 -11.14
N ALA A 925 29.88 12.08 -11.05
CA ALA A 925 29.87 10.62 -11.03
C ALA A 925 30.14 10.09 -12.44
N GLU A 926 31.31 9.47 -12.65
CA GLU A 926 31.67 8.90 -13.95
C GLU A 926 31.41 7.40 -13.99
N GLN A 927 31.76 6.68 -12.92
CA GLN A 927 31.71 5.22 -12.89
C GLN A 927 30.84 4.66 -11.76
N ALA A 928 30.67 5.39 -10.66
CA ALA A 928 29.85 5.01 -9.50
C ALA A 928 29.25 6.25 -8.80
N TYR A 929 28.22 6.04 -7.98
CA TYR A 929 27.66 7.08 -7.10
C TYR A 929 28.43 7.15 -5.78
N LEU A 930 28.39 8.31 -5.10
CA LEU A 930 28.89 8.40 -3.72
C LEU A 930 28.11 7.41 -2.84
N PRO A 931 28.77 6.69 -1.91
CA PRO A 931 28.08 5.87 -0.92
C PRO A 931 26.94 6.64 -0.27
N LEU A 932 25.77 6.03 -0.16
CA LEU A 932 24.55 6.68 0.33
C LEU A 932 24.75 7.48 1.65
N PRO A 933 25.47 6.97 2.68
CA PRO A 933 25.76 7.74 3.91
C PRO A 933 26.61 8.98 3.66
N MET A 934 27.60 8.91 2.77
CA MET A 934 28.47 10.03 2.43
C MET A 934 27.75 11.07 1.57
N ALA A 935 26.93 10.62 0.61
CA ALA A 935 26.09 11.51 -0.18
C ALA A 935 25.14 12.31 0.73
N ARG A 936 24.49 11.66 1.70
CA ARG A 936 23.61 12.30 2.69
C ARG A 936 24.36 13.29 3.57
N CYS A 937 25.55 12.94 4.05
CA CYS A 937 26.40 13.86 4.81
C CYS A 937 26.72 15.12 3.99
N LEU A 938 27.10 14.94 2.73
CA LEU A 938 27.33 16.07 1.82
C LEU A 938 26.07 16.92 1.64
N VAL A 939 24.88 16.33 1.48
CA VAL A 939 23.61 17.08 1.41
C VAL A 939 23.33 17.84 2.70
N ILE A 940 23.53 17.23 3.88
CA ILE A 940 23.31 17.90 5.17
C ILE A 940 24.20 19.14 5.28
N VAL A 941 25.49 18.98 4.98
CA VAL A 941 26.50 20.04 5.13
C VAL A 941 26.30 21.15 4.09
N ASN A 942 26.16 20.77 2.82
CA ASN A 942 26.06 21.69 1.70
C ASN A 942 24.66 22.30 1.55
N GLY A 943 23.62 21.62 2.04
CA GLY A 943 22.22 22.03 1.90
C GLY A 943 21.69 21.92 0.47
N THR A 944 22.42 21.31 -0.47
CA THR A 944 21.96 21.09 -1.86
C THR A 944 22.10 19.61 -2.18
N ALA A 945 21.05 19.01 -2.73
CA ALA A 945 21.11 17.59 -3.08
C ALA A 945 21.69 17.37 -4.49
N PRO A 946 22.31 16.20 -4.69
CA PRO A 946 22.87 15.80 -5.97
C PRO A 946 21.80 15.45 -6.99
N GLY A 947 22.18 15.35 -8.25
CA GLY A 947 21.26 14.96 -9.31
C GLY A 947 21.87 15.07 -10.70
N VAL A 948 21.04 14.77 -11.71
CA VAL A 948 21.42 14.90 -13.13
C VAL A 948 21.41 16.37 -13.53
N ALA A 949 22.56 16.90 -13.96
CA ALA A 949 22.71 18.26 -14.45
C ALA A 949 22.19 18.40 -15.90
N GLU A 950 22.14 19.64 -16.40
CA GLU A 950 21.70 19.94 -17.78
C GLU A 950 22.53 19.22 -18.85
N ASP A 951 23.81 18.92 -18.56
CA ASP A 951 24.70 18.16 -19.43
C ASP A 951 24.45 16.64 -19.40
N GLY A 952 23.45 16.19 -18.66
CA GLY A 952 23.07 14.78 -18.52
C GLY A 952 23.93 13.99 -17.53
N ARG A 953 24.95 14.60 -16.92
CA ARG A 953 25.83 13.91 -15.97
C ARG A 953 25.31 14.06 -14.54
N TYR A 954 25.48 13.02 -13.73
CA TYR A 954 25.11 13.04 -12.33
C TYR A 954 26.19 13.77 -11.51
N SER A 955 25.78 14.72 -10.69
CA SER A 955 26.72 15.60 -9.98
C SER A 955 26.38 15.86 -8.53
N TYR A 956 27.44 16.04 -7.74
CA TYR A 956 27.41 16.38 -6.34
C TYR A 956 27.98 17.78 -6.16
N PRO A 957 27.14 18.78 -5.86
CA PRO A 957 27.63 20.12 -5.51
C PRO A 957 28.32 20.07 -4.14
N CYS A 958 29.45 20.77 -4.02
CA CYS A 958 30.17 20.95 -2.76
C CYS A 958 30.29 22.44 -2.44
N ALA A 959 30.28 22.77 -1.15
CA ALA A 959 30.42 24.16 -0.69
C ALA A 959 31.85 24.72 -0.94
N SER A 960 32.84 23.83 -1.03
CA SER A 960 34.25 24.18 -1.22
C SER A 960 35.06 23.02 -1.82
N THR A 961 36.22 23.36 -2.39
CA THR A 961 37.22 22.37 -2.86
C THR A 961 37.72 21.50 -1.71
N ALA A 962 37.94 22.10 -0.53
CA ALA A 962 38.39 21.40 0.65
C ALA A 962 37.43 20.26 1.05
N LEU A 963 36.12 20.53 1.02
CA LEU A 963 35.10 19.52 1.29
C LEU A 963 35.14 18.39 0.26
N SER A 964 35.23 18.71 -1.04
CA SER A 964 35.31 17.71 -2.11
C SER A 964 36.54 16.79 -1.98
N ARG A 965 37.73 17.37 -1.68
CA ARG A 965 38.97 16.61 -1.47
C ARG A 965 38.90 15.74 -0.22
N ASN A 966 38.31 16.25 0.86
CA ASN A 966 38.13 15.47 2.09
C ASN A 966 37.24 14.24 1.85
N ILE A 967 36.13 14.42 1.12
CA ILE A 967 35.23 13.32 0.71
C ILE A 967 35.99 12.27 -0.11
N LEU A 968 36.77 12.68 -1.11
CA LEU A 968 37.56 11.75 -1.93
C LEU A 968 38.62 11.02 -1.11
N SER A 969 39.33 11.72 -0.23
CA SER A 969 40.33 11.11 0.67
C SER A 969 39.72 10.07 1.62
N VAL A 970 38.52 10.34 2.15
CA VAL A 970 37.78 9.38 2.98
C VAL A 970 37.39 8.14 2.17
N LEU A 971 36.94 8.31 0.93
CA LEU A 971 36.61 7.19 0.04
C LEU A 971 37.82 6.30 -0.25
N GLU A 972 38.96 6.89 -0.61
CA GLU A 972 40.19 6.16 -0.89
C GLU A 972 40.64 5.31 0.30
N ARG A 973 40.47 5.81 1.54
CA ARG A 973 40.79 5.07 2.75
C ARG A 973 39.82 3.92 3.04
N ILE A 974 38.54 4.08 2.70
CA ILE A 974 37.51 3.06 2.96
C ILE A 974 37.63 1.94 1.94
N PHE A 975 37.71 2.29 0.66
CA PHE A 975 37.85 1.35 -0.46
C PHE A 975 39.32 1.12 -0.80
N ASP A 976 40.13 0.77 0.20
CA ASP A 976 41.53 0.39 -0.01
C ASP A 976 41.62 -1.11 -0.32
N PRO A 977 42.00 -1.51 -1.55
CA PRO A 977 42.09 -2.91 -1.94
C PRO A 977 43.10 -3.70 -1.08
N GLN A 978 44.05 -3.04 -0.41
CA GLN A 978 45.00 -3.70 0.49
C GLN A 978 44.33 -4.33 1.71
N ARG A 979 43.12 -3.89 2.05
CA ARG A 979 42.32 -4.46 3.14
C ARG A 979 41.63 -5.78 2.76
N LEU A 980 41.62 -6.13 1.47
CA LEU A 980 40.98 -7.35 0.98
C LEU A 980 41.86 -8.58 1.21
N HIS A 981 41.22 -9.69 1.58
CA HIS A 981 41.91 -10.97 1.69
C HIS A 981 42.50 -11.39 0.34
N ARG A 982 43.75 -11.85 0.37
CA ARG A 982 44.36 -12.56 -0.75
C ARG A 982 43.88 -14.00 -0.73
N HIS A 983 43.48 -14.52 -1.88
CA HIS A 983 43.29 -15.95 -2.08
C HIS A 983 44.60 -16.64 -1.71
N ALA A 984 44.57 -17.55 -0.74
CA ALA A 984 45.71 -18.41 -0.52
C ALA A 984 45.94 -19.15 -1.84
N GLN A 985 47.09 -18.95 -2.48
CA GLN A 985 47.52 -19.80 -3.56
C GLN A 985 47.47 -21.22 -3.01
N VAL A 986 46.45 -21.98 -3.39
CA VAL A 986 46.49 -23.44 -3.30
C VAL A 986 47.63 -23.81 -4.23
N MET A 987 48.81 -23.97 -3.65
CA MET A 987 49.96 -24.55 -4.33
C MET A 987 49.46 -25.89 -4.86
N MET A 988 49.23 -25.96 -6.18
CA MET A 988 49.08 -27.22 -6.87
C MET A 988 50.36 -28.02 -6.64
N GLY A 989 50.28 -28.99 -5.73
CA GLY A 989 51.17 -30.13 -5.62
C GLY A 989 50.48 -31.34 -6.20
#